data_AF-A0A0D9PBS4-F1
#
_entry.id   AF-A0A0D9PBS4-F1
#
_cell.length_a   1.000
_cell.length_b   1.000
_cell.length_c   1.000
_cell.angle_alpha   90.00
_cell.angle_beta   90.00
_cell.angle_gamma   90.00
#
_symmetry.space_group_name_H-M   'P 1'
#
loop_
_entity.id
_entity.type
_entity.pdbx_description
1 polymer ?
#
loop_
_entity_poly.entity_id
_entity_poly.type
_entity_poly.pdbx_seq_one_letter_code
_entity_poly.pdbx_strand_id
1 'polypeptide(L)'
;MLSYKSERLGRLISTFVSRPSTSVYRDTPKGCRARSTLSKIWVPTGGYSAIEGETGHGKLIRAGFLRQTQSGIFQLLPLGLRVQNKIERLLDKHMESIGASRLSLSTITSEELWRRSGRLDHVSSELFRLTDRKQVPIMLSPTHEEEITTLVAGALKSFKDLPLRLYQTTRKYRDEMRPRHGLLRSREFIMKDLYTFDTSFESAIETYKCVSKAYRAFFADMKIPIMVAEASSGDMGGDYSHEYHLAHPIGEDRVISCDSCEYTANDEVATARLSDHSRQTSPPLAITQADIGVWRGVTKDRTTLINAWYPIKSSHGTGTEINTHAVKELIAELDTSVNDPVHSWKDTAAARKEGKNTHPRIINVIDFRLETVYSQLKERLPLIPGSAQSAEPLSQSDINASQHGEPLNLVRLMDGDSCPRCEAGSLRIHRALELGHTFYLGSRYSKPFELSVTLPNSKAPVPVEMGCYGIGVSRIFGAVAEHKADERGLNWPRAIAPFEIVVIPTSGVNSQTLEFHDKLTSWSSTGPGFDAVLDDRKETFGWKMQDADMTGYPVTIVLGKAWRERGVCEVQCRSLSSKENITVADLPAYLNATITYRGATPTANCDNLASTTSLEQRISAANMAGERETINLDTLEPQQLAQVKKQLDEELEHLTSSYAQLHGAQNKFKDCLRCVNTRSAATDASNSVLVPLTNSLYVKGELSNTESVLVDVGTGFLIEKKLKAAEQFYDDKVQELGHNLKDLEAIVQRKQNNVRAVEEVLRQKIMAAQGANS
;
A
#
# COMPACT_ATOMS: atom_id res chain seq x y z
N MET A 1 7.56 -65.39 32.27
CA MET A 1 6.49 -64.86 33.14
C MET A 1 6.48 -63.35 32.96
N LEU A 2 5.61 -62.87 32.08
CA LEU A 2 4.31 -62.26 32.42
C LEU A 2 4.52 -60.83 32.94
N SER A 3 4.33 -59.81 32.10
CA SER A 3 3.02 -59.21 31.74
C SER A 3 2.55 -58.20 32.79
N TYR A 4 1.95 -57.11 32.31
CA TYR A 4 1.28 -56.02 33.03
C TYR A 4 2.13 -54.90 33.65
N LYS A 5 2.31 -53.82 32.88
CA LYS A 5 1.48 -52.60 33.04
C LYS A 5 1.78 -51.59 31.93
N SER A 6 1.27 -51.88 30.73
CA SER A 6 1.07 -50.89 29.67
C SER A 6 -0.24 -50.14 29.93
N GLU A 7 -0.20 -49.03 30.68
CA GLU A 7 -1.37 -48.14 30.78
C GLU A 7 -1.03 -46.67 31.06
N ARG A 8 0.22 -46.24 30.86
CA ARG A 8 0.63 -44.84 31.04
C ARG A 8 1.40 -44.19 29.89
N LEU A 9 1.54 -44.86 28.75
CA LEU A 9 2.23 -44.30 27.57
C LEU A 9 1.30 -43.81 26.45
N GLY A 10 -0.02 -43.95 26.59
CA GLY A 10 -1.02 -43.60 25.56
C GLY A 10 -1.67 -42.21 25.68
N ARG A 11 -1.22 -41.33 26.59
CA ARG A 11 -1.80 -39.98 26.79
C ARG A 11 -0.78 -38.84 26.79
N LEU A 12 0.37 -39.02 26.15
CA LEU A 12 1.44 -38.02 26.10
C LEU A 12 1.95 -37.69 24.68
N ILE A 13 1.24 -38.13 23.63
CA ILE A 13 1.64 -37.89 22.22
C ILE A 13 0.48 -37.29 21.40
N SER A 14 -0.26 -36.32 21.93
CA SER A 14 -1.22 -35.54 21.10
C SER A 14 -1.34 -34.05 21.46
N THR A 15 -0.38 -33.46 22.15
CA THR A 15 -0.48 -32.05 22.61
C THR A 15 0.74 -31.17 22.33
N PHE A 16 1.67 -31.61 21.48
CA PHE A 16 2.79 -30.78 21.03
C PHE A 16 2.61 -30.29 19.59
N VAL A 17 1.56 -29.48 19.38
CA VAL A 17 1.50 -28.48 18.31
C VAL A 17 0.84 -27.23 18.91
N SER A 18 1.52 -26.59 19.86
CA SER A 18 1.11 -25.30 20.39
C SER A 18 1.93 -24.19 19.74
N ARG A 19 1.28 -23.49 18.81
CA ARG A 19 1.67 -22.20 18.22
C ARG A 19 2.25 -21.26 19.28
N PRO A 20 3.27 -20.42 18.96
CA PRO A 20 3.82 -19.47 19.93
C PRO A 20 2.74 -18.44 20.29
N SER A 21 2.16 -18.61 21.48
CA SER A 21 1.14 -17.74 22.03
C SER A 21 1.76 -16.47 22.58
N THR A 22 1.13 -15.33 22.33
CA THR A 22 1.31 -14.11 23.13
C THR A 22 1.13 -14.43 24.62
N SER A 23 2.23 -14.53 25.37
CA SER A 23 2.21 -14.30 26.81
C SER A 23 3.59 -14.35 27.42
N VAL A 24 4.07 -13.21 27.93
CA VAL A 24 4.96 -13.18 29.11
C VAL A 24 4.14 -13.47 30.40
N TYR A 25 2.87 -13.84 30.27
CA TYR A 25 1.95 -14.20 31.36
C TYR A 25 1.29 -15.55 31.10
N ARG A 26 2.04 -16.65 31.17
CA ARG A 26 1.45 -17.99 31.29
C ARG A 26 2.16 -18.72 32.40
N ASP A 27 1.78 -18.36 33.61
CA ASP A 27 1.67 -19.23 34.79
C ASP A 27 1.00 -18.44 35.94
N THR A 28 -0.14 -17.79 35.66
CA THR A 28 -1.02 -17.28 36.72
C THR A 28 -2.16 -18.28 36.96
N PRO A 29 -2.42 -18.68 38.23
CA PRO A 29 -3.53 -19.57 38.56
C PRO A 29 -4.86 -19.04 38.01
N LYS A 30 -5.80 -19.96 37.74
CA LYS A 30 -7.21 -19.67 37.38
C LYS A 30 -7.84 -18.82 38.50
N GLY A 31 -7.70 -17.51 38.41
CA GLY A 31 -8.13 -16.57 39.45
C GLY A 31 -7.61 -15.13 39.27
N CYS A 32 -6.58 -14.88 38.47
CA CYS A 32 -6.10 -13.51 38.25
C CYS A 32 -5.52 -13.30 36.84
N ARG A 33 -6.38 -13.23 35.82
CA ARG A 33 -5.99 -12.64 34.54
C ARG A 33 -6.27 -11.14 34.65
N ALA A 34 -5.22 -10.31 34.68
CA ALA A 34 -5.40 -8.87 34.72
C ALA A 34 -6.22 -8.42 33.49
N ARG A 35 -7.33 -7.71 33.72
CA ARG A 35 -8.16 -7.17 32.64
C ARG A 35 -7.36 -6.18 31.80
N SER A 36 -7.53 -6.24 30.48
CA SER A 36 -7.02 -5.24 29.54
C SER A 36 -7.85 -3.97 29.68
N THR A 37 -7.31 -2.93 30.31
CA THR A 37 -7.99 -1.64 30.47
C THR A 37 -7.13 -0.49 29.96
N LEU A 38 -7.74 0.51 29.33
CA LEU A 38 -7.00 1.62 28.71
C LEU A 38 -6.29 2.52 29.74
N SER A 39 -6.80 2.63 30.97
CA SER A 39 -6.11 3.38 32.04
C SER A 39 -4.76 2.79 32.45
N LYS A 40 -4.54 1.49 32.19
CA LYS A 40 -3.29 0.77 32.49
C LYS A 40 -2.32 0.73 31.32
N ILE A 41 -2.79 1.07 30.12
CA ILE A 41 -1.96 1.13 28.93
C ILE A 41 -1.56 2.59 28.75
N TRP A 42 -0.26 2.86 28.68
CA TRP A 42 0.20 4.19 28.35
C TRP A 42 -0.10 4.50 26.87
N VAL A 43 -1.15 5.29 26.64
CA VAL A 43 -1.56 5.74 25.31
C VAL A 43 -1.63 7.26 25.33
N PRO A 44 -0.55 7.96 24.92
CA PRO A 44 -0.53 9.43 24.88
C PRO A 44 -1.27 9.90 23.62
N THR A 45 -2.59 9.74 23.59
CA THR A 45 -3.45 10.33 22.56
C THR A 45 -3.59 11.84 22.80
N GLY A 46 -3.69 12.60 21.71
CA GLY A 46 -3.71 14.07 21.78
C GLY A 46 -2.32 14.70 21.87
N GLY A 47 -2.28 16.02 22.07
CA GLY A 47 -1.06 16.83 22.04
C GLY A 47 -0.63 17.31 20.65
N TYR A 48 -1.30 16.83 19.59
CA TYR A 48 -1.12 17.28 18.22
C TYR A 48 -2.49 17.58 17.60
N SER A 49 -2.65 18.80 17.07
CA SER A 49 -3.87 19.21 16.39
C SER A 49 -4.00 18.54 15.03
N ALA A 50 -5.23 18.27 14.60
CA ALA A 50 -5.51 17.86 13.23
C ALA A 50 -5.00 18.93 12.26
N ILE A 51 -4.45 18.50 11.14
CA ILE A 51 -4.14 19.36 10.00
C ILE A 51 -5.03 18.92 8.85
N GLU A 52 -5.47 19.86 8.02
CA GLU A 52 -6.22 19.55 6.80
C GLU A 52 -5.38 18.64 5.87
N GLY A 53 -6.01 17.59 5.33
CA GLY A 53 -5.30 16.61 4.50
C GLY A 53 -4.33 15.70 5.28
N GLU A 54 -4.53 15.51 6.58
CA GLU A 54 -3.66 14.66 7.41
C GLU A 54 -3.51 13.22 6.87
N THR A 55 -2.26 12.83 6.67
CA THR A 55 -1.86 11.49 6.23
C THR A 55 -2.09 10.43 7.29
N GLY A 56 -2.08 9.16 6.89
CA GLY A 56 -2.11 8.03 7.84
C GLY A 56 -0.98 8.12 8.87
N HIS A 57 0.20 8.57 8.45
CA HIS A 57 1.32 8.82 9.37
C HIS A 57 0.98 9.86 10.45
N GLY A 58 0.35 11.00 10.10
CA GLY A 58 -0.06 12.01 11.07
C GLY A 58 -1.05 11.44 12.10
N LYS A 59 -2.02 10.65 11.63
CA LYS A 59 -2.98 9.95 12.49
C LYS A 59 -2.31 8.96 13.45
N LEU A 60 -1.26 8.25 13.02
CA LEU A 60 -0.49 7.38 13.92
C LEU A 60 0.19 8.14 15.06
N ILE A 61 0.66 9.36 14.81
CA ILE A 61 1.21 10.23 15.84
C ILE A 61 0.10 10.68 16.79
N ARG A 62 -1.00 11.24 16.26
CA ARG A 62 -2.13 11.74 17.06
C ARG A 62 -2.78 10.66 17.92
N ALA A 63 -2.93 9.45 17.38
CA ALA A 63 -3.48 8.30 18.07
C ALA A 63 -2.49 7.63 19.06
N GLY A 64 -1.27 8.16 19.21
CA GLY A 64 -0.31 7.65 20.18
C GLY A 64 0.28 6.28 19.84
N PHE A 65 0.44 5.94 18.55
CA PHE A 65 1.05 4.68 18.11
C PHE A 65 2.58 4.78 18.00
N LEU A 66 3.08 5.96 17.62
CA LEU A 66 4.51 6.19 17.44
C LEU A 66 4.90 7.64 17.72
N ARG A 67 6.19 7.84 17.97
CA ARG A 67 6.83 9.17 18.04
C ARG A 67 8.12 9.17 17.24
N GLN A 68 8.43 10.29 16.61
CA GLN A 68 9.68 10.45 15.89
C GLN A 68 10.77 10.96 16.85
N THR A 69 11.95 10.32 16.84
CA THR A 69 13.10 10.77 17.63
C THR A 69 14.09 11.55 16.78
N GLN A 70 14.35 11.07 15.57
CA GLN A 70 15.20 11.72 14.57
C GLN A 70 14.58 11.53 13.18
N SER A 71 15.11 12.23 12.17
CA SER A 71 14.68 12.01 10.78
C SER A 71 14.78 10.52 10.42
N GLY A 72 13.65 9.91 10.04
CA GLY A 72 13.59 8.49 9.71
C GLY A 72 13.77 7.50 10.87
N ILE A 73 13.67 7.90 12.14
CA ILE A 73 13.82 7.00 13.30
C ILE A 73 12.63 7.19 14.26
N PHE A 74 11.93 6.10 14.56
CA PHE A 74 10.66 6.11 15.27
C PHE A 74 10.66 5.21 16.51
N GLN A 75 10.02 5.68 17.58
CA GLN A 75 9.66 4.92 18.76
C GLN A 75 8.25 4.39 18.58
N LEU A 76 8.05 3.07 18.68
CA LEU A 76 6.72 2.50 18.77
C LEU A 76 6.23 2.52 20.22
N LEU A 77 5.04 3.08 20.41
CA LEU A 77 4.33 3.14 21.68
C LEU A 77 3.50 1.86 21.88
N PRO A 78 2.92 1.59 23.07
CA PRO A 78 2.30 0.29 23.37
C PRO A 78 1.28 -0.22 22.35
N LEU A 79 0.39 0.65 21.83
CA LEU A 79 -0.57 0.23 20.79
C LEU A 79 0.12 -0.06 19.45
N GLY A 80 1.08 0.77 19.05
CA GLY A 80 1.89 0.54 17.85
C GLY A 80 2.69 -0.76 17.92
N LEU A 81 3.39 -0.99 19.02
CA LEU A 81 4.12 -2.24 19.25
C LEU A 81 3.17 -3.45 19.23
N ARG A 82 1.96 -3.31 19.75
CA ARG A 82 0.94 -4.37 19.70
C ARG A 82 0.52 -4.69 18.26
N VAL A 83 0.31 -3.69 17.40
CA VAL A 83 0.03 -3.87 15.97
C VAL A 83 1.21 -4.55 15.27
N GLN A 84 2.44 -4.06 15.48
CA GLN A 84 3.63 -4.67 14.90
C GLN A 84 3.75 -6.16 15.28
N ASN A 85 3.59 -6.47 16.57
CA ASN A 85 3.64 -7.85 17.06
C ASN A 85 2.54 -8.72 16.45
N LYS A 86 1.37 -8.17 16.07
CA LYS A 86 0.33 -8.91 15.34
C LYS A 86 0.76 -9.22 13.90
N ILE A 87 1.38 -8.25 13.21
CA ILE A 87 1.96 -8.47 11.88
C ILE A 87 3.03 -9.55 11.93
N GLU A 88 3.96 -9.47 12.90
CA GLU A 88 5.03 -10.46 13.08
C GLU A 88 4.48 -11.86 13.32
N ARG A 89 3.49 -12.02 14.22
CA ARG A 89 2.85 -13.33 14.46
C ARG A 89 2.12 -13.87 13.24
N LEU A 90 1.52 -13.00 12.44
CA LEU A 90 0.87 -13.41 11.20
C LEU A 90 1.90 -13.88 10.18
N LEU A 91 3.04 -13.19 10.07
CA LEU A 91 4.18 -13.65 9.26
C LEU A 91 4.72 -14.99 9.75
N ASP A 92 4.93 -15.16 11.06
CA ASP A 92 5.41 -16.41 11.65
C ASP A 92 4.50 -17.58 11.26
N LYS A 93 3.18 -17.42 11.39
CA LYS A 93 2.19 -18.42 10.95
C LYS A 93 2.43 -18.88 9.50
N HIS A 94 2.67 -17.95 8.58
CA HIS A 94 2.87 -18.26 7.16
C HIS A 94 4.27 -18.84 6.88
N MET A 95 5.31 -18.37 7.57
CA MET A 95 6.67 -18.91 7.44
C MET A 95 6.79 -20.32 8.01
N GLU A 96 6.18 -20.59 9.18
CA GLU A 96 6.12 -21.93 9.77
C GLU A 96 5.37 -22.91 8.85
N SER A 97 4.31 -22.44 8.16
CA SER A 97 3.52 -23.29 7.26
C SER A 97 4.31 -23.84 6.05
N ILE A 98 5.40 -23.16 5.68
CA ILE A 98 6.32 -23.59 4.61
C ILE A 98 7.59 -24.26 5.15
N GLY A 99 7.61 -24.61 6.44
CA GLY A 99 8.74 -25.27 7.10
C GLY A 99 9.95 -24.37 7.31
N ALA A 100 9.78 -23.04 7.31
CA ALA A 100 10.86 -22.12 7.61
C ALA A 100 11.10 -22.03 9.13
N SER A 101 12.36 -22.02 9.53
CA SER A 101 12.77 -21.91 10.94
C SER A 101 13.19 -20.49 11.28
N ARG A 102 12.63 -19.95 12.38
CA ARG A 102 12.98 -18.61 12.87
C ARG A 102 14.32 -18.62 13.59
N LEU A 103 15.15 -17.64 13.32
CA LEU A 103 16.40 -17.34 14.03
C LEU A 103 16.55 -15.83 14.27
N SER A 104 17.66 -15.43 14.89
CA SER A 104 18.02 -14.03 15.11
C SER A 104 19.50 -13.83 14.85
N LEU A 105 19.84 -13.15 13.76
CA LEU A 105 21.21 -12.79 13.39
C LEU A 105 21.65 -11.51 14.11
N SER A 106 22.96 -11.29 14.13
CA SER A 106 23.54 -10.06 14.66
C SER A 106 23.14 -8.86 13.80
N THR A 107 22.78 -7.75 14.44
CA THR A 107 22.60 -6.46 13.76
C THR A 107 23.95 -5.82 13.41
N ILE A 108 25.00 -6.10 14.18
CA ILE A 108 26.35 -5.60 13.94
C ILE A 108 27.08 -6.64 13.07
N THR A 109 27.59 -6.22 11.92
CA THR A 109 28.38 -7.05 11.00
C THR A 109 29.71 -6.38 10.68
N SER A 110 30.66 -7.12 10.11
CA SER A 110 31.97 -6.60 9.74
C SER A 110 31.97 -6.12 8.29
N GLU A 111 32.72 -5.04 8.03
CA GLU A 111 32.91 -4.58 6.65
C GLU A 111 33.63 -5.62 5.78
N GLU A 112 34.48 -6.45 6.39
CA GLU A 112 35.19 -7.50 5.69
C GLU A 112 34.23 -8.54 5.08
N LEU A 113 33.16 -8.86 5.80
CA LEU A 113 32.14 -9.77 5.29
C LEU A 113 31.48 -9.23 4.02
N TRP A 114 31.18 -7.94 4.00
CA TRP A 114 30.59 -7.22 2.86
C TRP A 114 31.58 -6.99 1.72
N ARG A 115 32.88 -6.88 2.03
CA ARG A 115 33.94 -6.81 1.02
C ARG A 115 34.06 -8.15 0.27
N ARG A 116 33.92 -9.28 0.97
CA ARG A 116 33.92 -10.62 0.35
C ARG A 116 32.77 -10.83 -0.63
N SER A 117 31.57 -10.31 -0.35
CA SER A 117 30.45 -10.35 -1.31
C SER A 117 30.62 -9.34 -2.45
N GLY A 118 31.56 -8.40 -2.34
CA GLY A 118 31.77 -7.30 -3.27
C GLY A 118 30.74 -6.19 -3.15
N ARG A 119 29.85 -6.20 -2.14
CA ARG A 119 28.76 -5.21 -2.00
C ARG A 119 29.18 -3.93 -1.28
N LEU A 120 30.21 -3.99 -0.44
CA LEU A 120 30.61 -2.87 0.43
C LEU A 120 30.74 -1.53 -0.33
N ASP A 121 31.41 -1.53 -1.48
CA ASP A 121 31.70 -0.28 -2.22
C ASP A 121 30.46 0.25 -2.97
N HIS A 122 29.61 -0.65 -3.47
CA HIS A 122 28.42 -0.29 -4.26
C HIS A 122 27.33 0.42 -3.44
N VAL A 123 27.13 -0.01 -2.19
CA VAL A 123 26.10 0.55 -1.29
C VAL A 123 26.66 1.45 -0.19
N SER A 124 27.96 1.79 -0.26
CA SER A 124 28.70 2.47 0.82
C SER A 124 28.04 3.74 1.38
N SER A 125 27.33 4.51 0.55
CA SER A 125 26.63 5.74 0.96
C SER A 125 25.37 5.51 1.78
N GLU A 126 24.80 4.30 1.76
CA GLU A 126 23.57 3.94 2.47
C GLU A 126 23.84 3.12 3.74
N LEU A 127 25.11 2.94 4.12
CA LEU A 127 25.52 2.11 5.26
C LEU A 127 25.88 2.96 6.47
N PHE A 128 25.33 2.60 7.63
CA PHE A 128 25.85 3.08 8.91
C PHE A 128 27.14 2.36 9.26
N ARG A 129 28.27 3.04 9.05
CA ARG A 129 29.61 2.54 9.35
C ARG A 129 30.11 3.10 10.67
N LEU A 130 30.79 2.27 11.44
CA LEU A 130 31.34 2.61 12.74
C LEU A 130 32.66 1.89 12.98
N THR A 131 33.50 2.47 13.82
CA THR A 131 34.77 1.87 14.22
C THR A 131 34.70 1.53 15.69
N ASP A 132 34.99 0.28 16.03
CA ASP A 132 34.97 -0.16 17.43
C ASP A 132 36.20 0.38 18.20
N ARG A 133 36.25 0.12 19.51
CA ARG A 133 37.35 0.58 20.37
C ARG A 133 38.73 -0.05 20.04
N LYS A 134 38.75 -1.13 19.27
CA LYS A 134 39.97 -1.80 18.78
C LYS A 134 40.34 -1.34 17.37
N GLN A 135 39.70 -0.30 16.85
CA GLN A 135 39.87 0.19 15.49
C GLN A 135 39.43 -0.83 14.42
N VAL A 136 38.51 -1.73 14.76
CA VAL A 136 37.92 -2.68 13.81
C VAL A 136 36.72 -2.01 13.13
N PRO A 137 36.72 -1.93 11.78
CA PRO A 137 35.59 -1.40 11.04
C PRO A 137 34.40 -2.36 11.07
N ILE A 138 33.27 -1.88 11.55
CA ILE A 138 32.00 -2.59 11.67
C ILE A 138 30.86 -1.73 11.13
N MET A 139 29.71 -2.33 10.90
CA MET A 139 28.55 -1.63 10.35
C MET A 139 27.25 -2.19 10.92
N LEU A 140 26.21 -1.37 10.88
CA LEU A 140 24.85 -1.84 11.14
C LEU A 140 24.30 -2.47 9.86
N SER A 141 23.72 -3.66 10.01
CA SER A 141 23.29 -4.49 8.89
C SER A 141 22.04 -3.90 8.21
N PRO A 142 22.11 -3.51 6.92
CA PRO A 142 20.93 -3.12 6.14
C PRO A 142 20.10 -4.33 5.66
N THR A 143 20.75 -5.50 5.62
CA THR A 143 20.25 -6.84 5.26
C THR A 143 21.31 -7.88 5.69
N HIS A 144 21.06 -9.17 5.48
CA HIS A 144 21.79 -10.25 6.14
C HIS A 144 22.25 -11.40 5.22
N GLU A 145 22.33 -11.21 3.90
CA GLU A 145 22.78 -12.27 2.97
C GLU A 145 24.17 -12.82 3.33
N GLU A 146 25.11 -11.95 3.67
CA GLU A 146 26.48 -12.33 4.01
C GLU A 146 26.56 -13.11 5.34
N GLU A 147 25.87 -12.62 6.37
CA GLU A 147 25.84 -13.22 7.71
C GLU A 147 25.23 -14.62 7.68
N ILE A 148 24.07 -14.77 7.03
CA ILE A 148 23.38 -16.06 6.96
C ILE A 148 24.15 -17.07 6.11
N THR A 149 24.75 -16.64 4.99
CA THR A 149 25.56 -17.52 4.14
C THR A 149 26.76 -18.03 4.91
N THR A 150 27.44 -17.16 5.67
CA THR A 150 28.57 -17.53 6.51
C THR A 150 28.18 -18.52 7.59
N LEU A 151 27.04 -18.29 8.26
CA LEU A 151 26.52 -19.20 9.28
C LEU A 151 26.24 -20.60 8.70
N VAL A 152 25.55 -20.66 7.56
CA VAL A 152 25.21 -21.93 6.92
C VAL A 152 26.44 -22.62 6.35
N ALA A 153 27.40 -21.90 5.78
CA ALA A 153 28.68 -22.46 5.32
C ALA A 153 29.45 -23.18 6.43
N GLY A 154 29.44 -22.63 7.65
CA GLY A 154 30.09 -23.27 8.80
C GLY A 154 29.35 -24.47 9.39
N ALA A 155 28.06 -24.63 9.09
CA ALA A 155 27.18 -25.62 9.74
C ALA A 155 26.69 -26.75 8.81
N LEU A 156 26.54 -26.48 7.52
CA LEU A 156 25.99 -27.42 6.54
C LEU A 156 27.00 -28.52 6.22
N LYS A 157 26.59 -29.79 6.33
CA LYS A 157 27.49 -30.95 6.14
C LYS A 157 27.21 -31.71 4.87
N SER A 158 25.95 -31.81 4.46
CA SER A 158 25.54 -32.64 3.34
C SER A 158 24.39 -32.01 2.56
N PHE A 159 24.28 -32.38 1.28
CA PHE A 159 23.10 -32.05 0.47
C PHE A 159 21.79 -32.60 1.05
N LYS A 160 21.85 -33.62 1.92
CA LYS A 160 20.68 -34.20 2.61
C LYS A 160 20.04 -33.26 3.62
N ASP A 161 20.78 -32.25 4.06
CA ASP A 161 20.28 -31.23 5.00
C ASP A 161 19.50 -30.11 4.25
N LEU A 162 19.44 -30.16 2.92
CA LEU A 162 18.73 -29.23 2.05
C LEU A 162 17.42 -29.86 1.53
N PRO A 163 16.37 -29.06 1.26
CA PRO A 163 16.33 -27.60 1.31
C PRO A 163 16.23 -27.05 2.74
N LEU A 164 16.95 -25.97 3.00
CA LEU A 164 16.94 -25.27 4.28
C LEU A 164 16.29 -23.89 4.12
N ARG A 165 15.40 -23.52 5.05
CA ARG A 165 14.63 -22.26 5.03
C ARG A 165 14.77 -21.57 6.38
N LEU A 166 15.48 -20.45 6.43
CA LEU A 166 15.80 -19.74 7.66
C LEU A 166 15.35 -18.28 7.57
N TYR A 167 14.59 -17.81 8.54
CA TYR A 167 14.12 -16.41 8.54
C TYR A 167 14.31 -15.74 9.89
N GLN A 168 14.29 -14.42 9.87
CA GLN A 168 14.23 -13.60 11.08
C GLN A 168 13.24 -12.47 10.90
N THR A 169 12.92 -11.78 11.99
CA THR A 169 12.23 -10.49 11.95
C THR A 169 12.94 -9.58 12.94
N THR A 170 13.69 -8.62 12.40
CA THR A 170 14.63 -7.82 13.18
C THR A 170 14.78 -6.41 12.61
N ARG A 171 15.47 -5.54 13.34
CA ARG A 171 15.80 -4.18 12.92
C ARG A 171 16.84 -4.20 11.81
N LYS A 172 16.61 -3.35 10.81
CA LYS A 172 17.49 -3.05 9.69
C LYS A 172 17.81 -1.56 9.70
N TYR A 173 19.00 -1.23 9.24
CA TYR A 173 19.54 0.12 9.27
C TYR A 173 20.03 0.50 7.89
N ARG A 174 19.43 1.53 7.30
CA ARG A 174 19.84 2.10 6.01
C ARG A 174 19.96 3.60 6.19
N ASP A 175 21.10 4.18 5.87
CA ASP A 175 21.31 5.63 6.02
C ASP A 175 20.66 6.39 4.86
N GLU A 176 19.34 6.28 4.79
CA GLU A 176 18.51 6.90 3.77
C GLU A 176 18.69 8.42 3.80
N MET A 177 19.18 8.97 2.69
CA MET A 177 19.49 10.39 2.52
C MET A 177 18.24 11.26 2.71
N ARG A 178 17.07 10.78 2.26
CA ARG A 178 15.80 11.53 2.37
C ARG A 178 14.67 10.65 2.92
N PRO A 179 14.63 10.41 4.25
CA PRO A 179 13.54 9.67 4.88
C PRO A 179 12.24 10.44 4.72
N ARG A 180 11.16 9.74 4.34
CA ARG A 180 9.87 10.37 3.99
C ARG A 180 8.70 9.44 4.27
N HIS A 181 7.53 10.05 4.43
CA HIS A 181 6.25 9.36 4.69
C HIS A 181 6.28 8.42 5.90
N GLY A 182 6.97 8.82 6.98
CA GLY A 182 6.94 8.10 8.24
C GLY A 182 7.61 6.73 8.17
N LEU A 183 6.84 5.68 8.48
CA LEU A 183 7.31 4.28 8.48
C LEU A 183 7.51 3.71 7.06
N LEU A 184 7.11 4.41 6.01
CA LEU A 184 7.23 3.92 4.63
C LEU A 184 8.68 3.94 4.13
N ARG A 185 9.43 5.00 4.46
CA ARG A 185 10.84 5.15 4.08
C ARG A 185 11.62 5.79 5.22
N SER A 186 12.19 4.93 6.07
CA SER A 186 12.88 5.29 7.32
C SER A 186 14.32 4.78 7.32
N ARG A 187 15.14 5.29 8.24
CA ARG A 187 16.55 4.90 8.41
C ARG A 187 16.71 3.67 9.30
N GLU A 188 15.77 3.47 10.21
CA GLU A 188 15.63 2.30 11.04
C GLU A 188 14.22 1.72 10.87
N PHE A 189 14.12 0.41 10.60
CA PHE A 189 12.85 -0.27 10.39
C PHE A 189 12.92 -1.77 10.71
N ILE A 190 11.76 -2.39 10.91
CA ILE A 190 11.65 -3.84 11.07
C ILE A 190 11.35 -4.47 9.73
N MET A 191 12.13 -5.51 9.40
CA MET A 191 11.95 -6.32 8.22
C MET A 191 11.98 -7.79 8.61
N LYS A 192 11.14 -8.59 7.94
CA LYS A 192 11.27 -10.03 7.89
C LYS A 192 12.07 -10.40 6.65
N ASP A 193 13.16 -11.11 6.82
CA ASP A 193 14.07 -11.59 5.79
C ASP A 193 14.21 -13.11 5.94
N LEU A 194 14.00 -13.83 4.84
CA LEU A 194 14.02 -15.29 4.73
C LEU A 194 15.08 -15.62 3.70
N TYR A 195 15.90 -16.61 4.02
CA TYR A 195 16.95 -17.12 3.17
C TYR A 195 16.71 -18.60 2.94
N THR A 196 16.75 -19.02 1.68
CA THR A 196 16.58 -20.42 1.31
C THR A 196 17.85 -20.93 0.66
N PHE A 197 18.12 -22.21 0.90
CA PHE A 197 19.30 -22.92 0.43
C PHE A 197 18.81 -24.21 -0.20
N ASP A 198 19.05 -24.37 -1.49
CA ASP A 198 18.49 -25.42 -2.32
C ASP A 198 19.61 -26.14 -3.10
N THR A 199 19.38 -27.40 -3.47
CA THR A 199 20.41 -28.24 -4.12
C THR A 199 20.58 -27.97 -5.62
N SER A 200 19.56 -27.42 -6.26
CA SER A 200 19.53 -27.13 -7.69
C SER A 200 18.60 -25.96 -8.00
N PHE A 201 18.72 -25.43 -9.22
CA PHE A 201 17.86 -24.36 -9.72
C PHE A 201 16.38 -24.75 -9.63
N GLU A 202 16.01 -25.97 -10.03
CA GLU A 202 14.62 -26.43 -10.02
C GLU A 202 14.04 -26.43 -8.60
N SER A 203 14.79 -26.95 -7.61
CA SER A 203 14.40 -26.92 -6.19
C SER A 203 14.26 -25.48 -5.70
N ALA A 204 15.17 -24.58 -6.08
CA ALA A 204 15.11 -23.19 -5.69
C ALA A 204 13.87 -22.48 -6.26
N ILE A 205 13.49 -22.77 -7.50
CA ILE A 205 12.27 -22.21 -8.12
C ILE A 205 11.00 -22.78 -7.48
N GLU A 206 10.98 -24.06 -7.10
CA GLU A 206 9.86 -24.64 -6.33
C GLU A 206 9.72 -23.97 -4.96
N THR A 207 10.84 -23.79 -4.24
CA THR A 207 10.88 -23.04 -2.98
C THR A 207 10.41 -21.59 -3.18
N TYR A 208 10.85 -20.92 -4.25
CA TYR A 208 10.44 -19.56 -4.58
C TYR A 208 8.91 -19.45 -4.76
N LYS A 209 8.31 -20.35 -5.53
CA LYS A 209 6.85 -20.42 -5.74
C LYS A 209 6.10 -20.68 -4.43
N CYS A 210 6.65 -21.54 -3.57
CA CYS A 210 6.10 -21.82 -2.25
C CYS A 210 6.07 -20.57 -1.36
N VAL A 211 7.18 -19.81 -1.32
CA VAL A 211 7.27 -18.55 -0.58
C VAL A 211 6.33 -17.49 -1.16
N SER A 212 6.26 -17.35 -2.49
CA SER A 212 5.36 -16.40 -3.14
C SER A 212 3.89 -16.67 -2.77
N LYS A 213 3.48 -17.95 -2.76
CA LYS A 213 2.13 -18.35 -2.31
C LYS A 213 1.90 -17.98 -0.84
N ALA A 214 2.87 -18.19 0.04
CA ALA A 214 2.78 -17.81 1.45
C ALA A 214 2.65 -16.28 1.63
N TYR A 215 3.38 -15.48 0.84
CA TYR A 215 3.26 -14.03 0.87
C TYR A 215 1.87 -13.56 0.42
N ARG A 216 1.34 -14.12 -0.68
CA ARG A 216 -0.03 -13.83 -1.13
C ARG A 216 -1.07 -14.16 -0.06
N ALA A 217 -0.93 -15.31 0.60
CA ALA A 217 -1.82 -15.71 1.70
C ALA A 217 -1.71 -14.78 2.93
N PHE A 218 -0.50 -14.32 3.25
CA PHE A 218 -0.26 -13.34 4.31
C PHE A 218 -0.98 -12.01 4.05
N PHE A 219 -0.86 -11.44 2.85
CA PHE A 219 -1.57 -10.21 2.50
C PHE A 219 -3.10 -10.42 2.42
N ALA A 220 -3.55 -11.59 1.95
CA ALA A 220 -4.96 -11.96 1.94
C ALA A 220 -5.57 -12.03 3.35
N ASP A 221 -4.85 -12.59 4.33
CA ASP A 221 -5.28 -12.62 5.74
C ASP A 221 -5.50 -11.20 6.31
N MET A 222 -4.76 -10.19 5.81
CA MET A 222 -4.95 -8.77 6.17
C MET A 222 -5.96 -8.03 5.28
N LYS A 223 -6.51 -8.68 4.24
CA LYS A 223 -7.44 -8.06 3.27
C LYS A 223 -6.87 -6.79 2.62
N ILE A 224 -5.59 -6.88 2.25
CA ILE A 224 -4.87 -5.82 1.53
C ILE A 224 -4.74 -6.26 0.06
N PRO A 225 -5.26 -5.49 -0.91
CA PRO A 225 -5.11 -5.82 -2.33
C PRO A 225 -3.67 -5.56 -2.76
N ILE A 226 -2.95 -6.63 -3.11
CA ILE A 226 -1.57 -6.54 -3.59
C ILE A 226 -1.46 -6.92 -5.07
N MET A 227 -0.67 -6.15 -5.80
CA MET A 227 -0.17 -6.49 -7.12
C MET A 227 1.18 -7.17 -6.97
N VAL A 228 1.45 -8.23 -7.72
CA VAL A 228 2.75 -8.89 -7.72
C VAL A 228 3.41 -8.58 -9.05
N ALA A 229 4.40 -7.71 -9.02
CA ALA A 229 5.06 -7.18 -10.20
C ALA A 229 6.39 -7.89 -10.43
N GLU A 230 6.68 -8.28 -11.67
CA GLU A 230 8.05 -8.62 -12.08
C GLU A 230 8.95 -7.41 -11.87
N ALA A 231 10.16 -7.63 -11.37
CA ALA A 231 11.05 -6.55 -10.94
C ALA A 231 12.50 -6.83 -11.31
N SER A 232 13.34 -5.79 -11.23
CA SER A 232 14.79 -5.93 -11.36
C SER A 232 15.36 -6.69 -10.15
N SER A 233 16.43 -7.46 -10.37
CA SER A 233 17.18 -8.08 -9.27
C SER A 233 18.23 -7.13 -8.67
N GLY A 234 18.55 -6.03 -9.37
CA GLY A 234 19.53 -5.02 -8.94
C GLY A 234 20.85 -5.62 -8.41
N ASP A 235 21.35 -5.04 -7.32
CA ASP A 235 22.60 -5.47 -6.68
C ASP A 235 22.49 -6.80 -5.91
N MET A 236 21.27 -7.34 -5.75
CA MET A 236 21.06 -8.62 -5.06
C MET A 236 21.52 -9.80 -5.93
N GLY A 237 21.48 -9.64 -7.26
CA GLY A 237 21.88 -10.64 -8.25
C GLY A 237 20.79 -11.68 -8.57
N GLY A 238 20.87 -12.29 -9.76
CA GLY A 238 19.98 -13.33 -10.27
C GLY A 238 18.94 -12.85 -11.30
N ASP A 239 18.19 -13.77 -11.90
CA ASP A 239 17.35 -13.51 -13.08
C ASP A 239 15.83 -13.56 -12.79
N TYR A 240 15.43 -13.81 -11.55
CA TYR A 240 14.02 -13.99 -11.18
C TYR A 240 13.68 -13.21 -9.90
N SER A 241 12.83 -12.19 -10.04
CA SER A 241 12.54 -11.21 -8.99
C SER A 241 11.09 -10.71 -9.09
N HIS A 242 10.42 -10.61 -7.94
CA HIS A 242 9.04 -10.10 -7.83
C HIS A 242 8.86 -9.19 -6.62
N GLU A 243 8.19 -8.07 -6.84
CA GLU A 243 7.81 -7.09 -5.82
C GLU A 243 6.31 -7.17 -5.51
N TYR A 244 5.94 -6.88 -4.27
CA TYR A 244 4.58 -6.97 -3.75
C TYR A 244 4.09 -5.57 -3.44
N HIS A 245 3.16 -5.07 -4.24
CA HIS A 245 2.80 -3.66 -4.32
C HIS A 245 1.38 -3.39 -3.87
N LEU A 246 1.17 -2.36 -3.06
CA LEU A 246 -0.15 -1.82 -2.74
C LEU A 246 -0.38 -0.53 -3.54
N ALA A 247 -1.36 -0.53 -4.45
CA ALA A 247 -1.72 0.64 -5.23
C ALA A 247 -2.11 1.82 -4.32
N HIS A 248 -1.36 2.92 -4.40
CA HIS A 248 -1.61 4.10 -3.60
C HIS A 248 -1.00 5.36 -4.23
N PRO A 249 -1.69 6.52 -4.25
CA PRO A 249 -1.21 7.72 -4.91
C PRO A 249 0.14 8.25 -4.41
N ILE A 250 0.49 8.01 -3.14
CA ILE A 250 1.81 8.43 -2.59
C ILE A 250 2.94 7.44 -2.87
N GLY A 251 2.61 6.27 -3.45
CA GLY A 251 3.56 5.21 -3.74
C GLY A 251 4.70 5.69 -4.64
N GLU A 252 5.93 5.33 -4.29
CA GLU A 252 7.12 5.81 -5.02
C GLU A 252 7.30 5.08 -6.34
N ASP A 253 6.87 3.82 -6.39
CA ASP A 253 7.07 2.94 -7.53
C ASP A 253 5.94 3.08 -8.53
N ARG A 254 6.29 2.85 -9.80
CA ARG A 254 5.35 2.79 -10.92
C ARG A 254 5.23 1.33 -11.33
N VAL A 255 4.04 0.78 -11.15
CA VAL A 255 3.71 -0.60 -11.52
C VAL A 255 2.79 -0.58 -12.71
N ILE A 256 3.18 -1.29 -13.76
CA ILE A 256 2.39 -1.43 -14.99
C ILE A 256 1.67 -2.77 -14.94
N SER A 257 0.34 -2.75 -15.10
CA SER A 257 -0.49 -3.94 -15.18
C SER A 257 -1.25 -3.99 -16.51
N CYS A 258 -1.61 -5.18 -16.98
CA CYS A 258 -2.48 -5.34 -18.14
C CYS A 258 -3.94 -5.49 -17.72
N ASP A 259 -4.86 -4.87 -18.45
CA ASP A 259 -6.31 -4.99 -18.19
C ASP A 259 -6.93 -6.33 -18.63
N SER A 260 -6.21 -7.11 -19.46
CA SER A 260 -6.75 -8.31 -20.11
C SER A 260 -6.00 -9.60 -19.79
N CYS A 261 -4.80 -9.52 -19.19
CA CYS A 261 -4.05 -10.71 -18.74
C CYS A 261 -3.29 -10.45 -17.43
N GLU A 262 -2.61 -11.46 -16.89
CA GLU A 262 -1.90 -11.38 -15.60
C GLU A 262 -0.56 -10.63 -15.66
N TYR A 263 -0.22 -9.95 -16.77
CA TYR A 263 1.02 -9.21 -16.87
C TYR A 263 1.05 -8.06 -15.87
N THR A 264 2.04 -8.05 -14.99
CA THR A 264 2.32 -6.97 -14.05
C THR A 264 3.83 -6.84 -13.87
N ALA A 265 4.38 -5.65 -14.06
CA ALA A 265 5.82 -5.38 -14.01
C ALA A 265 6.10 -4.00 -13.41
N ASN A 266 7.22 -3.86 -12.72
CA ASN A 266 7.74 -2.55 -12.34
C ASN A 266 8.21 -1.80 -13.60
N ASP A 267 8.06 -0.48 -13.63
CA ASP A 267 8.53 0.42 -14.71
C ASP A 267 9.99 0.17 -15.12
N GLU A 268 10.83 -0.32 -14.20
CA GLU A 268 12.23 -0.68 -14.49
C GLU A 268 12.38 -1.84 -15.49
N VAL A 269 11.45 -2.81 -15.48
CA VAL A 269 11.52 -4.04 -16.31
C VAL A 269 10.32 -4.18 -17.24
N ALA A 270 9.36 -3.26 -17.16
CA ALA A 270 8.16 -3.31 -17.97
C ALA A 270 8.51 -3.09 -19.44
N THR A 271 7.90 -3.92 -20.29
CA THR A 271 8.02 -3.80 -21.74
C THR A 271 6.63 -3.56 -22.33
N ALA A 272 6.60 -2.92 -23.49
CA ALA A 272 5.40 -2.83 -24.31
C ALA A 272 5.65 -3.56 -25.62
N ARG A 273 4.58 -4.08 -26.21
CA ARG A 273 4.66 -4.62 -27.57
C ARG A 273 4.98 -3.46 -28.52
N LEU A 274 6.01 -3.64 -29.33
CA LEU A 274 6.25 -2.76 -30.46
C LEU A 274 5.07 -2.94 -31.43
N SER A 275 4.29 -1.89 -31.67
CA SER A 275 3.19 -1.97 -32.62
C SER A 275 3.75 -2.21 -34.03
N ASP A 276 3.23 -3.20 -34.76
CA ASP A 276 3.62 -3.46 -36.15
C ASP A 276 3.43 -2.24 -37.08
N HIS A 277 2.59 -1.29 -36.67
CA HIS A 277 2.45 0.02 -37.32
C HIS A 277 3.72 0.88 -37.30
N SER A 278 4.74 0.58 -36.47
CA SER A 278 6.05 1.25 -36.57
C SER A 278 6.97 0.62 -37.60
N ARG A 279 6.63 -0.56 -38.17
CA ARG A 279 7.40 -1.25 -39.21
C ARG A 279 6.73 -1.25 -40.58
N GLN A 280 5.41 -1.00 -40.68
CA GLN A 280 4.71 -0.96 -41.97
C GLN A 280 4.20 0.44 -42.35
N THR A 281 4.97 1.08 -43.24
CA THR A 281 4.51 1.84 -44.41
C THR A 281 3.38 2.87 -44.21
N SER A 282 3.75 4.03 -43.69
CA SER A 282 3.33 5.34 -44.19
C SER A 282 4.57 6.24 -44.10
N PRO A 283 4.84 7.19 -45.01
CA PRO A 283 5.97 8.09 -44.81
C PRO A 283 5.73 8.78 -43.46
N PRO A 284 6.64 8.67 -42.48
CA PRO A 284 6.44 9.34 -41.21
C PRO A 284 6.26 10.82 -41.54
N LEU A 285 5.29 11.48 -40.90
CA LEU A 285 5.32 12.94 -40.74
C LEU A 285 6.78 13.31 -40.49
N ALA A 286 7.37 14.09 -41.39
CA ALA A 286 8.83 14.27 -41.45
C ALA A 286 9.33 14.70 -40.07
N ILE A 287 9.92 13.77 -39.30
CA ILE A 287 10.40 14.03 -37.94
C ILE A 287 11.46 15.12 -38.09
N THR A 288 11.18 16.29 -37.54
CA THR A 288 12.09 17.43 -37.58
C THR A 288 12.93 17.49 -36.32
N GLN A 289 13.93 18.38 -36.29
CA GLN A 289 14.71 18.64 -35.07
C GLN A 289 13.85 19.06 -33.87
N ALA A 290 12.69 19.69 -34.10
CA ALA A 290 11.78 20.10 -33.03
C ALA A 290 11.05 18.92 -32.36
N ASP A 291 11.00 17.76 -33.04
CA ASP A 291 10.33 16.55 -32.57
C ASP A 291 11.29 15.61 -31.82
N ILE A 292 12.55 16.02 -31.64
CA ILE A 292 13.60 15.23 -30.98
C ILE A 292 14.01 15.90 -29.67
N GLY A 293 13.83 15.16 -28.57
CA GLY A 293 14.31 15.51 -27.25
C GLY A 293 15.69 14.91 -26.98
N VAL A 294 16.43 15.54 -26.06
CA VAL A 294 17.67 14.99 -25.49
C VAL A 294 17.62 15.04 -23.98
N TRP A 295 17.82 13.89 -23.36
CA TRP A 295 18.10 13.79 -21.93
C TRP A 295 19.60 13.60 -21.75
N ARG A 296 20.18 14.24 -20.73
CA ARG A 296 21.62 14.17 -20.47
C ARG A 296 21.88 13.55 -19.12
N GLY A 297 22.86 12.67 -19.06
CA GLY A 297 23.37 12.04 -17.84
C GLY A 297 24.89 12.06 -17.82
N VAL A 298 25.50 11.66 -16.70
CA VAL A 298 26.96 11.60 -16.56
C VAL A 298 27.35 10.31 -15.83
N THR A 299 28.52 9.76 -16.11
CA THR A 299 29.06 8.62 -15.35
C THR A 299 29.48 9.00 -13.93
N LYS A 300 29.61 8.01 -13.04
CA LYS A 300 30.08 8.17 -11.66
C LYS A 300 31.45 8.84 -11.56
N ASP A 301 32.35 8.51 -12.47
CA ASP A 301 33.69 9.10 -12.59
C ASP A 301 33.70 10.51 -13.22
N ARG A 302 32.53 11.01 -13.64
CA ARG A 302 32.33 12.32 -14.30
C ARG A 302 33.05 12.51 -15.63
N THR A 303 33.63 11.46 -16.22
CA THR A 303 34.41 11.58 -17.46
C THR A 303 33.56 11.47 -18.73
N THR A 304 32.41 10.81 -18.66
CA THR A 304 31.57 10.51 -19.81
C THR A 304 30.23 11.23 -19.70
N LEU A 305 29.89 12.02 -20.72
CA LEU A 305 28.57 12.62 -20.87
C LEU A 305 27.69 11.70 -21.74
N ILE A 306 26.49 11.40 -21.27
CA ILE A 306 25.51 10.59 -21.99
C ILE A 306 24.44 11.53 -22.57
N ASN A 307 24.19 11.44 -23.87
CA ASN A 307 23.04 12.05 -24.53
C ASN A 307 22.05 10.95 -24.94
N ALA A 308 20.89 10.86 -24.30
CA ALA A 308 19.81 9.97 -24.71
C ALA A 308 18.82 10.73 -25.60
N TRP A 309 18.72 10.33 -26.87
CA TRP A 309 17.87 10.97 -27.89
C TRP A 309 16.56 10.21 -28.06
N TYR A 310 15.44 10.92 -27.97
CA TYR A 310 14.09 10.33 -27.97
C TYR A 310 13.07 11.23 -28.69
N PRO A 311 11.98 10.68 -29.25
CA PRO A 311 10.96 11.49 -29.89
C PRO A 311 10.05 12.18 -28.86
N ILE A 312 9.62 13.41 -29.15
CA ILE A 312 8.67 14.17 -28.34
C ILE A 312 7.28 14.01 -28.97
N LYS A 313 6.27 13.54 -28.21
CA LYS A 313 4.88 13.55 -28.70
C LYS A 313 4.29 14.98 -28.60
N SER A 314 3.93 15.57 -29.73
CA SER A 314 3.46 16.98 -29.84
C SER A 314 1.97 17.20 -29.56
N SER A 315 1.20 16.19 -29.13
CA SER A 315 -0.25 16.31 -28.97
C SER A 315 -0.73 15.78 -27.61
N HIS A 316 -1.19 16.72 -26.79
CA HIS A 316 -1.96 16.53 -25.54
C HIS A 316 -1.20 15.96 -24.32
N GLY A 317 -0.53 16.86 -23.59
CA GLY A 317 -0.73 16.95 -22.14
C GLY A 317 -0.14 15.87 -21.25
N THR A 318 1.07 15.38 -21.52
CA THR A 318 2.10 14.98 -20.52
C THR A 318 3.41 14.85 -21.30
N GLY A 319 4.50 15.46 -20.81
CA GLY A 319 5.79 15.41 -21.51
C GLY A 319 6.29 13.98 -21.65
N THR A 320 6.97 13.66 -22.77
CA THR A 320 7.61 12.36 -22.94
C THR A 320 8.73 12.20 -21.90
N GLU A 321 8.57 11.27 -20.96
CA GLU A 321 9.58 10.98 -19.94
C GLU A 321 10.55 9.89 -20.41
N ILE A 322 11.83 10.08 -20.13
CA ILE A 322 12.89 9.10 -20.39
C ILE A 322 12.87 8.01 -19.31
N ASN A 323 12.99 6.75 -19.75
CA ASN A 323 13.31 5.64 -18.88
C ASN A 323 14.82 5.61 -18.61
N THR A 324 15.24 6.20 -17.49
CA THR A 324 16.65 6.23 -17.08
C THR A 324 17.23 4.84 -16.82
N HIS A 325 16.40 3.84 -16.51
CA HIS A 325 16.84 2.45 -16.29
C HIS A 325 17.28 1.81 -17.61
N ALA A 326 16.55 2.03 -18.70
CA ALA A 326 16.95 1.59 -20.03
C ALA A 326 18.32 2.15 -20.44
N VAL A 327 18.64 3.39 -20.05
CA VAL A 327 19.96 3.99 -20.30
C VAL A 327 21.03 3.38 -19.39
N LYS A 328 20.71 3.13 -18.10
CA LYS A 328 21.62 2.52 -17.13
C LYS A 328 21.98 1.08 -17.46
N GLU A 329 21.05 0.32 -18.05
CA GLU A 329 21.30 -1.04 -18.52
C GLU A 329 22.38 -1.08 -19.62
N LEU A 330 22.38 -0.08 -20.50
CA LEU A 330 23.41 0.09 -21.53
C LEU A 330 24.72 0.64 -20.97
N ILE A 331 24.64 1.49 -19.94
CA ILE A 331 25.77 2.20 -19.35
C ILE A 331 25.71 2.03 -17.82
N ALA A 332 26.27 0.92 -17.32
CA ALA A 332 26.23 0.55 -15.90
C ALA A 332 26.81 1.62 -14.96
N GLU A 333 27.78 2.42 -15.45
CA GLU A 333 28.43 3.50 -14.71
C GLU A 333 27.64 4.81 -14.67
N LEU A 334 26.43 4.85 -15.23
CA LEU A 334 25.56 6.03 -15.21
C LEU A 334 25.21 6.42 -13.77
N ASP A 335 25.41 7.69 -13.44
CA ASP A 335 25.00 8.26 -12.16
C ASP A 335 23.73 9.08 -12.33
N THR A 336 22.61 8.50 -11.90
CA THR A 336 21.29 9.13 -11.95
C THR A 336 21.04 10.12 -10.81
N SER A 337 21.97 10.26 -9.85
CA SER A 337 21.82 11.17 -8.70
C SER A 337 22.21 12.62 -9.01
N VAL A 338 22.79 12.88 -10.20
CA VAL A 338 23.28 14.20 -10.58
C VAL A 338 22.18 15.07 -11.18
N ASN A 339 21.93 16.22 -10.55
CA ASN A 339 20.95 17.19 -11.05
C ASN A 339 21.43 17.98 -12.27
N ASP A 340 22.73 18.33 -12.33
CA ASP A 340 23.33 19.02 -13.48
C ASP A 340 24.53 18.22 -14.03
N PRO A 341 24.27 17.25 -14.92
CA PRO A 341 25.30 16.39 -15.49
C PRO A 341 26.24 17.14 -16.43
N VAL A 342 25.76 18.22 -17.07
CA VAL A 342 26.57 19.01 -18.00
C VAL A 342 27.61 19.83 -17.23
N HIS A 343 27.23 20.47 -16.13
CA HIS A 343 28.17 21.19 -15.27
C HIS A 343 29.21 20.23 -14.66
N SER A 344 28.75 19.12 -14.09
CA SER A 344 29.62 18.14 -13.43
C SER A 344 30.67 17.53 -14.37
N TRP A 345 30.26 17.24 -15.62
CA TRP A 345 31.17 16.76 -16.66
C TRP A 345 32.18 17.83 -17.09
N LYS A 346 31.76 19.09 -17.22
CA LYS A 346 32.65 20.21 -17.58
C LYS A 346 33.70 20.49 -16.52
N ASP A 347 33.34 20.49 -15.23
CA ASP A 347 34.30 20.73 -14.15
C ASP A 347 35.45 19.72 -14.21
N THR A 348 35.11 18.45 -14.50
CA THR A 348 36.08 17.36 -14.66
C THR A 348 36.91 17.52 -15.94
N ALA A 349 36.27 17.93 -17.04
CA ALA A 349 36.95 18.24 -18.30
C ALA A 349 37.90 19.45 -18.18
N ALA A 350 37.61 20.42 -17.30
CA ALA A 350 38.39 21.63 -17.06
C ALA A 350 39.52 21.44 -16.03
N ALA A 351 39.30 20.64 -14.97
CA ALA A 351 40.30 20.27 -13.95
C ALA A 351 41.50 19.49 -14.53
N ARG A 352 41.38 19.07 -15.79
CA ARG A 352 42.39 18.36 -16.58
C ARG A 352 43.71 19.13 -16.78
N LYS A 353 43.76 20.44 -16.50
CA LYS A 353 45.02 21.20 -16.49
C LYS A 353 46.04 20.69 -15.45
N GLU A 354 45.64 19.85 -14.49
CA GLU A 354 46.51 19.40 -13.37
C GLU A 354 46.60 17.85 -13.21
N GLY A 355 46.86 17.10 -14.29
CA GLY A 355 47.65 15.85 -14.16
C GLY A 355 46.93 14.49 -13.99
N LYS A 356 45.69 14.29 -14.47
CA LYS A 356 45.07 12.94 -14.58
C LYS A 356 44.76 12.54 -16.03
N ASN A 357 45.10 11.30 -16.40
CA ASN A 357 45.16 10.79 -17.78
C ASN A 357 43.83 10.25 -18.35
N THR A 358 42.68 10.78 -17.92
CA THR A 358 41.35 10.30 -18.34
C THR A 358 40.74 11.21 -19.42
N HIS A 359 40.36 10.67 -20.58
CA HIS A 359 39.81 11.43 -21.70
C HIS A 359 38.29 11.60 -21.61
N PRO A 360 37.77 12.86 -21.63
CA PRO A 360 36.35 13.10 -21.67
C PRO A 360 35.78 12.58 -22.98
N ARG A 361 34.64 11.91 -22.89
CA ARG A 361 33.96 11.28 -24.03
C ARG A 361 32.46 11.55 -23.97
N ILE A 362 31.79 11.42 -25.11
CA ILE A 362 30.34 11.55 -25.23
C ILE A 362 29.78 10.26 -25.80
N ILE A 363 28.72 9.74 -25.18
CA ILE A 363 27.98 8.59 -25.69
C ILE A 363 26.57 9.04 -26.06
N ASN A 364 26.18 8.86 -27.32
CA ASN A 364 24.82 9.10 -27.78
C ASN A 364 24.05 7.78 -27.77
N VAL A 365 22.96 7.71 -27.01
CA VAL A 365 22.05 6.57 -26.97
C VAL A 365 20.81 6.97 -27.75
N ILE A 366 20.44 6.20 -28.77
CA ILE A 366 19.40 6.56 -29.73
C ILE A 366 18.20 5.63 -29.58
N ASP A 367 17.02 6.21 -29.34
CA ASP A 367 15.76 5.47 -29.34
C ASP A 367 15.45 4.89 -30.73
N PHE A 368 14.94 3.67 -30.79
CA PHE A 368 14.68 2.94 -32.04
C PHE A 368 13.78 3.72 -33.01
N ARG A 369 12.88 4.58 -32.50
CA ARG A 369 11.98 5.38 -33.32
C ARG A 369 12.72 6.47 -34.11
N LEU A 370 13.94 6.80 -33.71
CA LEU A 370 14.78 7.82 -34.35
C LEU A 370 15.90 7.22 -35.23
N GLU A 371 16.13 5.92 -35.21
CA GLU A 371 17.31 5.28 -35.83
C GLU A 371 17.50 5.66 -37.31
N THR A 372 16.42 5.71 -38.08
CA THR A 372 16.44 6.03 -39.52
C THR A 372 16.68 7.52 -39.81
N VAL A 373 16.33 8.40 -38.88
CA VAL A 373 16.38 9.87 -39.05
C VAL A 373 17.60 10.48 -38.36
N TYR A 374 18.09 9.87 -37.28
CA TYR A 374 19.18 10.39 -36.46
C TYR A 374 20.45 10.65 -37.28
N SER A 375 20.85 9.72 -38.13
CA SER A 375 22.04 9.88 -39.00
C SER A 375 21.95 11.09 -39.92
N GLN A 376 20.74 11.47 -40.38
CA GLN A 376 20.52 12.63 -41.25
C GLN A 376 20.52 13.96 -40.47
N LEU A 377 20.09 13.93 -39.22
CA LEU A 377 19.99 15.12 -38.36
C LEU A 377 21.19 15.32 -37.44
N LYS A 378 22.08 14.32 -37.31
CA LYS A 378 23.20 14.30 -36.37
C LYS A 378 24.04 15.58 -36.40
N GLU A 379 24.32 16.12 -37.58
CA GLU A 379 25.11 17.36 -37.74
C GLU A 379 24.39 18.62 -37.24
N ARG A 380 23.06 18.60 -37.16
CA ARG A 380 22.22 19.72 -36.71
C ARG A 380 21.83 19.61 -35.23
N LEU A 381 22.01 18.44 -34.63
CA LEU A 381 21.69 18.20 -33.23
C LEU A 381 22.77 18.77 -32.30
N PRO A 382 22.39 19.31 -31.13
CA PRO A 382 23.35 19.82 -30.14
C PRO A 382 24.02 18.66 -29.37
N LEU A 383 24.86 17.89 -30.05
CA LEU A 383 25.61 16.76 -29.49
C LEU A 383 26.55 17.22 -28.36
N ILE A 384 27.17 18.38 -28.55
CA ILE A 384 28.03 19.04 -27.55
C ILE A 384 27.25 20.23 -26.99
N PRO A 385 27.01 20.32 -25.67
CA PRO A 385 26.38 21.49 -25.06
C PRO A 385 27.19 22.76 -25.37
N GLY A 386 26.53 23.83 -25.79
CA GLY A 386 27.15 25.05 -26.39
C GLY A 386 28.16 25.82 -25.53
N SER A 387 28.49 25.36 -24.33
CA SER A 387 29.48 25.93 -23.41
C SER A 387 30.64 24.96 -23.10
N ALA A 388 30.82 23.89 -23.90
CA ALA A 388 31.87 22.88 -23.73
C ALA A 388 32.78 22.72 -24.96
N GLN A 389 32.95 23.76 -25.78
CA GLN A 389 33.90 23.73 -26.90
C GLN A 389 35.33 23.68 -26.36
N SER A 390 35.93 22.49 -26.30
CA SER A 390 37.36 22.28 -26.04
C SER A 390 38.17 22.44 -27.33
N ALA A 391 39.43 22.89 -27.20
CA ALA A 391 40.37 23.02 -28.32
C ALA A 391 40.85 21.66 -28.91
N GLU A 392 40.52 20.53 -28.28
CA GLU A 392 40.87 19.18 -28.72
C GLU A 392 39.64 18.33 -29.11
N PRO A 393 39.78 17.38 -30.05
CA PRO A 393 38.69 16.50 -30.50
C PRO A 393 38.23 15.54 -29.39
N LEU A 394 36.94 15.64 -29.02
CA LEU A 394 36.27 14.74 -28.09
C LEU A 394 35.92 13.42 -28.77
N SER A 395 36.17 12.28 -28.12
CA SER A 395 35.72 10.98 -28.59
C SER A 395 34.20 10.85 -28.43
N GLN A 396 33.51 10.50 -29.51
CA GLN A 396 32.06 10.30 -29.54
C GLN A 396 31.72 8.89 -30.03
N SER A 397 30.77 8.22 -29.40
CA SER A 397 30.22 6.94 -29.85
C SER A 397 28.70 6.94 -29.81
N ASP A 398 28.08 6.13 -30.68
CA ASP A 398 26.63 5.99 -30.78
C ASP A 398 26.23 4.56 -30.40
N ILE A 399 25.13 4.42 -29.66
CA ILE A 399 24.52 3.14 -29.28
C ILE A 399 23.07 3.16 -29.74
N ASN A 400 22.73 2.29 -30.69
CA ASN A 400 21.40 2.17 -31.30
C ASN A 400 20.71 0.83 -31.01
N ALA A 401 21.43 -0.13 -30.43
CA ALA A 401 20.89 -1.45 -30.07
C ALA A 401 21.46 -1.93 -28.73
N SER A 402 20.75 -2.86 -28.09
CA SER A 402 21.22 -3.53 -26.87
C SER A 402 22.42 -4.42 -27.16
N GLN A 403 23.06 -4.96 -26.12
CA GLN A 403 24.17 -5.92 -26.27
C GLN A 403 23.76 -7.18 -27.07
N HIS A 404 22.45 -7.47 -27.13
CA HIS A 404 21.86 -8.59 -27.87
C HIS A 404 21.29 -8.20 -29.24
N GLY A 405 21.48 -6.94 -29.67
CA GLY A 405 21.01 -6.44 -30.97
C GLY A 405 19.54 -6.03 -30.99
N GLU A 406 18.90 -5.85 -29.84
CA GLU A 406 17.49 -5.43 -29.78
C GLU A 406 17.34 -3.91 -29.92
N PRO A 407 16.25 -3.42 -30.54
CA PRO A 407 16.00 -1.99 -30.65
C PRO A 407 15.79 -1.33 -29.27
N LEU A 408 16.37 -0.14 -29.06
CA LEU A 408 16.33 0.56 -27.77
C LEU A 408 15.05 1.38 -27.59
N ASN A 409 14.22 1.04 -26.61
CA ASN A 409 13.12 1.91 -26.15
C ASN A 409 13.56 2.74 -24.95
N LEU A 410 13.81 4.03 -25.15
CA LEU A 410 14.27 4.94 -24.10
C LEU A 410 13.14 5.73 -23.44
N VAL A 411 11.90 5.56 -23.91
CA VAL A 411 10.73 6.31 -23.42
C VAL A 411 9.95 5.46 -22.43
N ARG A 412 9.51 6.06 -21.33
CA ARG A 412 8.65 5.41 -20.35
C ARG A 412 7.31 5.01 -20.95
N LEU A 413 6.75 3.92 -20.44
CA LEU A 413 5.43 3.46 -20.83
C LEU A 413 4.36 4.47 -20.39
N MET A 414 3.26 4.52 -21.14
CA MET A 414 2.09 5.34 -20.87
C MET A 414 0.83 4.48 -20.77
N ASP A 415 -0.19 5.00 -20.08
CA ASP A 415 -1.51 4.37 -20.07
C ASP A 415 -2.03 4.17 -21.50
N GLY A 416 -2.49 2.95 -21.78
CA GLY A 416 -3.00 2.57 -23.11
C GLY A 416 -1.97 1.97 -24.05
N ASP A 417 -0.67 1.93 -23.69
CA ASP A 417 0.33 1.18 -24.47
C ASP A 417 -0.05 -0.31 -24.57
N SER A 418 0.36 -0.98 -25.65
CA SER A 418 -0.04 -2.37 -25.91
C SER A 418 0.70 -3.37 -25.03
N CYS A 419 -0.03 -4.34 -24.49
CA CYS A 419 0.55 -5.38 -23.65
C CYS A 419 1.58 -6.25 -24.42
N PRO A 420 2.76 -6.54 -23.84
CA PRO A 420 3.75 -7.42 -24.47
C PRO A 420 3.28 -8.89 -24.50
N ARG A 421 2.38 -9.31 -23.60
CA ARG A 421 1.99 -10.73 -23.43
C ARG A 421 0.70 -11.13 -24.14
N CYS A 422 -0.19 -10.19 -24.43
CA CYS A 422 -1.47 -10.49 -25.08
C CYS A 422 -1.85 -9.41 -26.08
N GLU A 423 -2.62 -9.78 -27.10
CA GLU A 423 -2.97 -8.85 -28.19
C GLU A 423 -4.12 -7.90 -27.82
N ALA A 424 -5.04 -8.38 -27.00
CA ALA A 424 -6.27 -7.64 -26.65
C ALA A 424 -6.06 -6.57 -25.56
N GLY A 425 -4.97 -6.68 -24.78
CA GLY A 425 -4.81 -5.91 -23.55
C GLY A 425 -4.05 -4.61 -23.68
N SER A 426 -4.48 -3.62 -22.90
CA SER A 426 -3.81 -2.33 -22.74
C SER A 426 -3.15 -2.22 -21.37
N LEU A 427 -2.03 -1.50 -21.32
CA LEU A 427 -1.26 -1.28 -20.12
C LEU A 427 -1.85 -0.14 -19.27
N ARG A 428 -1.87 -0.34 -17.95
CA ARG A 428 -2.30 0.60 -16.92
C ARG A 428 -1.18 0.85 -15.94
N ILE A 429 -0.94 2.11 -15.63
CA ILE A 429 0.14 2.54 -14.74
C ILE A 429 -0.44 2.90 -13.38
N HIS A 430 0.11 2.31 -12.34
CA HIS A 430 -0.27 2.54 -10.96
C HIS A 430 0.92 3.10 -10.19
N ARG A 431 0.70 4.13 -9.38
CA ARG A 431 1.63 4.42 -8.27
C ARG A 431 1.37 3.42 -7.15
N ALA A 432 2.44 2.86 -6.58
CA ALA A 432 2.31 1.81 -5.57
C ALA A 432 3.39 1.86 -4.49
N LEU A 433 3.04 1.27 -3.34
CA LEU A 433 3.91 1.07 -2.19
C LEU A 433 4.44 -0.37 -2.23
N GLU A 434 5.75 -0.54 -2.42
CA GLU A 434 6.41 -1.86 -2.32
C GLU A 434 6.45 -2.34 -0.86
N LEU A 435 5.73 -3.41 -0.54
CA LEU A 435 5.62 -3.98 0.81
C LEU A 435 6.56 -5.18 1.05
N GLY A 436 7.07 -5.77 -0.02
CA GLY A 436 8.01 -6.88 0.03
C GLY A 436 8.58 -7.21 -1.34
N HIS A 437 9.66 -7.99 -1.32
CA HIS A 437 10.45 -8.33 -2.50
C HIS A 437 10.99 -9.76 -2.36
N THR A 438 10.94 -10.53 -3.44
CA THR A 438 11.45 -11.90 -3.48
C THR A 438 12.44 -12.08 -4.63
N PHE A 439 13.63 -12.59 -4.31
CA PHE A 439 14.76 -12.77 -5.23
C PHE A 439 15.19 -14.23 -5.29
N TYR A 440 15.44 -14.72 -6.50
CA TYR A 440 16.31 -15.87 -6.72
C TYR A 440 17.74 -15.36 -6.86
N LEU A 441 18.63 -15.69 -5.92
CA LEU A 441 20.01 -15.19 -5.87
C LEU A 441 21.00 -16.11 -6.60
N GLY A 442 20.57 -17.34 -6.91
CA GLY A 442 21.43 -18.39 -7.42
C GLY A 442 22.67 -18.59 -6.56
N SER A 443 23.85 -18.58 -7.18
CA SER A 443 25.14 -18.78 -6.51
C SER A 443 25.89 -17.48 -6.16
N ARG A 444 25.21 -16.32 -6.17
CA ARG A 444 25.84 -15.00 -5.95
C ARG A 444 26.60 -14.90 -4.62
N TYR A 445 26.02 -15.46 -3.55
CA TYR A 445 26.63 -15.45 -2.22
C TYR A 445 27.28 -16.79 -1.87
N SER A 446 26.74 -17.92 -2.33
CA SER A 446 27.32 -19.22 -1.99
C SER A 446 28.74 -19.40 -2.54
N LYS A 447 29.07 -18.82 -3.71
CA LYS A 447 30.43 -18.87 -4.28
C LYS A 447 31.47 -18.10 -3.44
N PRO A 448 31.32 -16.78 -3.14
CA PRO A 448 32.32 -16.05 -2.34
C PRO A 448 32.48 -16.53 -0.90
N PHE A 449 31.46 -17.22 -0.38
CA PHE A 449 31.46 -17.77 0.97
C PHE A 449 31.74 -19.27 1.02
N GLU A 450 32.12 -19.87 -0.12
CA GLU A 450 32.51 -21.27 -0.24
C GLU A 450 31.45 -22.27 0.26
N LEU A 451 30.17 -21.86 0.20
CA LEU A 451 29.03 -22.70 0.56
C LEU A 451 28.70 -23.65 -0.60
N SER A 452 29.27 -24.86 -0.55
CA SER A 452 29.08 -25.89 -1.57
C SER A 452 28.75 -27.24 -0.95
N VAL A 453 28.03 -28.09 -1.71
CA VAL A 453 27.67 -29.46 -1.31
C VAL A 453 28.04 -30.47 -2.39
N THR A 454 28.37 -31.70 -1.99
CA THR A 454 28.60 -32.80 -2.94
C THR A 454 27.32 -33.59 -3.19
N LEU A 455 26.82 -33.57 -4.43
CA LEU A 455 25.65 -34.35 -4.85
C LEU A 455 26.04 -35.80 -5.20
N PRO A 456 25.14 -36.79 -5.07
CA PRO A 456 25.44 -38.21 -5.34
C PRO A 456 26.03 -38.48 -6.73
N ASN A 457 25.59 -37.72 -7.74
CA ASN A 457 26.01 -37.89 -9.13
C ASN A 457 27.11 -36.90 -9.56
N SER A 458 27.61 -36.06 -8.64
CA SER A 458 28.64 -35.08 -8.94
C SER A 458 29.99 -35.52 -8.39
N LYS A 459 31.04 -35.40 -9.21
CA LYS A 459 32.43 -35.63 -8.77
C LYS A 459 33.00 -34.44 -7.99
N ALA A 460 32.41 -33.25 -8.14
CA ALA A 460 32.88 -32.02 -7.50
C ALA A 460 31.77 -31.38 -6.63
N PRO A 461 32.13 -30.69 -5.54
CA PRO A 461 31.18 -29.86 -4.81
C PRO A 461 30.56 -28.80 -5.75
N VAL A 462 29.25 -28.61 -5.65
CA VAL A 462 28.53 -27.58 -6.38
C VAL A 462 28.09 -26.49 -5.41
N PRO A 463 28.13 -25.20 -5.80
CA PRO A 463 27.60 -24.12 -4.97
C PRO A 463 26.12 -24.34 -4.67
N VAL A 464 25.72 -24.03 -3.45
CA VAL A 464 24.30 -24.09 -3.05
C VAL A 464 23.52 -22.97 -3.74
N GLU A 465 22.32 -23.26 -4.23
CA GLU A 465 21.44 -22.26 -4.83
C GLU A 465 20.68 -21.52 -3.72
N MET A 466 20.57 -20.20 -3.85
CA MET A 466 20.02 -19.36 -2.79
C MET A 466 18.82 -18.53 -3.26
N GLY A 467 17.91 -18.27 -2.33
CA GLY A 467 16.84 -17.27 -2.47
C GLY A 467 16.80 -16.32 -1.27
N CYS A 468 16.37 -15.08 -1.47
CA CYS A 468 16.14 -14.10 -0.41
C CYS A 468 14.75 -13.47 -0.55
N TYR A 469 14.01 -13.38 0.54
CA TYR A 469 12.62 -12.97 0.56
C TYR A 469 12.39 -11.99 1.71
N GLY A 470 12.12 -10.73 1.37
CA GLY A 470 11.96 -9.61 2.30
C GLY A 470 10.51 -9.13 2.41
N ILE A 471 10.05 -8.81 3.62
CA ILE A 471 8.81 -8.07 3.88
C ILE A 471 9.12 -6.95 4.88
N GLY A 472 8.79 -5.71 4.52
CA GLY A 472 8.94 -4.56 5.42
C GLY A 472 7.81 -4.52 6.44
N VAL A 473 8.01 -5.04 7.65
CA VAL A 473 6.99 -5.08 8.71
C VAL A 473 6.56 -3.68 9.12
N SER A 474 7.51 -2.78 9.38
CA SER A 474 7.21 -1.38 9.69
C SER A 474 6.56 -0.65 8.50
N ARG A 475 6.96 -1.01 7.28
CA ARG A 475 6.38 -0.43 6.06
C ARG A 475 4.92 -0.87 5.87
N ILE A 476 4.59 -2.15 6.09
CA ILE A 476 3.20 -2.65 6.07
C ILE A 476 2.34 -1.92 7.10
N PHE A 477 2.86 -1.73 8.32
CA PHE A 477 2.18 -0.94 9.33
C PHE A 477 1.82 0.44 8.77
N GLY A 478 2.81 1.19 8.29
CA GLY A 478 2.59 2.52 7.72
C GLY A 478 1.63 2.50 6.53
N ALA A 479 1.78 1.54 5.62
CA ALA A 479 0.98 1.43 4.40
C ALA A 479 -0.48 1.13 4.68
N VAL A 480 -0.77 0.27 5.67
CA VAL A 480 -2.15 0.01 6.12
C VAL A 480 -2.77 1.26 6.71
N ALA A 481 -2.03 1.97 7.58
CA ALA A 481 -2.52 3.20 8.18
C ALA A 481 -2.83 4.25 7.12
N GLU A 482 -1.98 4.37 6.10
CA GLU A 482 -2.20 5.30 4.99
C GLU A 482 -3.39 4.90 4.13
N HIS A 483 -3.44 3.65 3.69
CA HIS A 483 -4.42 3.17 2.72
C HIS A 483 -5.85 3.01 3.30
N LYS A 484 -5.98 2.77 4.60
CA LYS A 484 -7.29 2.49 5.23
C LYS A 484 -7.82 3.64 6.08
N ALA A 485 -7.00 4.60 6.51
CA ALA A 485 -7.48 5.71 7.32
C ALA A 485 -8.47 6.60 6.55
N ASP A 486 -9.37 7.23 7.29
CA ASP A 486 -10.36 8.18 6.77
C ASP A 486 -10.40 9.43 7.66
N GLU A 487 -11.35 10.34 7.42
CA GLU A 487 -11.48 11.60 8.16
C GLU A 487 -11.69 11.42 9.68
N ARG A 488 -12.28 10.30 10.12
CA ARG A 488 -12.54 10.02 11.54
C ARG A 488 -11.29 9.52 12.26
N GLY A 489 -10.37 8.86 11.54
CA GLY A 489 -9.17 8.30 12.14
C GLY A 489 -8.63 7.07 11.41
N LEU A 490 -7.91 6.24 12.16
CA LEU A 490 -7.39 4.97 11.66
C LEU A 490 -8.54 3.96 11.45
N ASN A 491 -8.31 2.96 10.58
CA ASN A 491 -9.28 1.89 10.32
C ASN A 491 -8.52 0.59 10.03
N TRP A 492 -8.33 -0.22 11.06
CA TRP A 492 -7.43 -1.37 10.98
C TRP A 492 -8.12 -2.62 10.41
N PRO A 493 -7.44 -3.41 9.57
CA PRO A 493 -7.81 -4.80 9.40
C PRO A 493 -7.79 -5.53 10.74
N ARG A 494 -8.84 -6.29 11.02
CA ARG A 494 -9.02 -7.03 12.28
C ARG A 494 -7.76 -7.78 12.72
N ALA A 495 -7.11 -8.47 11.78
CA ALA A 495 -5.94 -9.31 12.04
C ALA A 495 -4.78 -8.56 12.73
N ILE A 496 -4.68 -7.25 12.52
CA ILE A 496 -3.56 -6.42 12.99
C ILE A 496 -3.99 -5.25 13.88
N ALA A 497 -5.29 -4.98 14.02
CA ALA A 497 -5.82 -3.93 14.90
C ALA A 497 -5.24 -4.04 16.32
N PRO A 498 -5.00 -2.94 17.06
CA PRO A 498 -4.45 -3.01 18.41
C PRO A 498 -5.32 -3.91 19.31
N PHE A 499 -6.62 -3.66 19.38
CA PHE A 499 -7.61 -4.59 19.91
C PHE A 499 -8.72 -4.78 18.86
N GLU A 500 -9.36 -5.94 18.84
CA GLU A 500 -10.49 -6.19 17.94
C GLU A 500 -11.74 -5.43 18.42
N ILE A 501 -11.90 -5.32 19.74
CA ILE A 501 -13.07 -4.73 20.37
C ILE A 501 -12.65 -3.72 21.44
N VAL A 502 -13.27 -2.54 21.45
CA VAL A 502 -13.24 -1.62 22.60
C VAL A 502 -14.61 -1.55 23.26
N VAL A 503 -14.64 -1.62 24.59
CA VAL A 503 -15.86 -1.50 25.39
C VAL A 503 -15.87 -0.12 26.06
N ILE A 504 -16.91 0.67 25.83
CA ILE A 504 -17.03 2.05 26.32
C ILE A 504 -18.30 2.20 27.18
N PRO A 505 -18.17 2.31 28.51
CA PRO A 505 -19.31 2.59 29.38
C PRO A 505 -19.65 4.08 29.43
N THR A 506 -20.95 4.42 29.41
CA THR A 506 -21.39 5.83 29.47
C THR A 506 -21.44 6.40 30.88
N SER A 507 -21.54 5.55 31.92
CA SER A 507 -21.73 5.96 33.33
C SER A 507 -20.56 5.55 34.24
N GLY A 508 -19.37 5.39 33.66
CA GLY A 508 -18.18 4.87 34.37
C GLY A 508 -18.17 3.36 34.51
N VAL A 509 -17.09 2.81 35.04
CA VAL A 509 -16.89 1.36 35.21
C VAL A 509 -17.43 0.90 36.56
N ASN A 510 -18.30 -0.11 36.54
CA ASN A 510 -18.82 -0.79 37.73
C ASN A 510 -18.62 -2.32 37.64
N SER A 511 -19.06 -3.07 38.65
CA SER A 511 -18.94 -4.54 38.68
C SER A 511 -19.59 -5.22 37.47
N GLN A 512 -20.78 -4.78 37.05
CA GLN A 512 -21.48 -5.33 35.89
C GLN A 512 -20.69 -5.11 34.58
N THR A 513 -20.05 -3.95 34.42
CA THR A 513 -19.19 -3.65 33.25
C THR A 513 -17.96 -4.56 33.23
N LEU A 514 -17.35 -4.78 34.40
CA LEU A 514 -16.20 -5.67 34.54
C LEU A 514 -16.56 -7.13 34.23
N GLU A 515 -17.70 -7.60 34.74
CA GLU A 515 -18.22 -8.94 34.42
C GLU A 515 -18.56 -9.09 32.94
N PHE A 516 -19.13 -8.06 32.30
CA PHE A 516 -19.38 -8.07 30.87
C PHE A 516 -18.09 -8.21 30.07
N HIS A 517 -17.04 -7.44 30.42
CA HIS A 517 -15.73 -7.56 29.77
C HIS A 517 -15.11 -8.95 29.98
N ASP A 518 -15.22 -9.52 31.18
CA ASP A 518 -14.70 -10.87 31.47
C ASP A 518 -15.45 -11.95 30.70
N LYS A 519 -16.77 -11.81 30.54
CA LYS A 519 -17.58 -12.66 29.67
C LYS A 519 -17.14 -12.52 28.22
N LEU A 520 -16.98 -11.30 27.71
CA LEU A 520 -16.52 -11.04 26.33
C LEU A 520 -15.18 -11.69 26.02
N THR A 521 -14.21 -11.59 26.94
CA THR A 521 -12.88 -12.17 26.78
C THR A 521 -12.81 -13.67 27.06
N SER A 522 -13.91 -14.28 27.52
CA SER A 522 -14.05 -15.73 27.75
C SER A 522 -15.04 -16.42 26.80
N TRP A 523 -15.88 -15.67 26.07
CA TRP A 523 -16.78 -16.18 25.04
C TRP A 523 -15.99 -16.75 23.86
N SER A 524 -15.63 -18.02 23.95
CA SER A 524 -15.13 -18.79 22.82
C SER A 524 -15.66 -20.21 22.85
N SER A 525 -16.27 -20.63 21.76
CA SER A 525 -16.77 -22.00 21.57
C SER A 525 -15.67 -22.96 21.08
N THR A 526 -14.56 -22.45 20.53
CA THR A 526 -13.49 -23.29 19.93
C THR A 526 -12.05 -22.73 20.05
N GLY A 527 -11.81 -21.61 20.76
CA GLY A 527 -10.48 -20.96 20.84
C GLY A 527 -10.29 -19.99 22.03
N PRO A 528 -9.34 -19.03 21.97
CA PRO A 528 -9.31 -17.92 22.92
C PRO A 528 -10.53 -17.00 22.71
N GLY A 529 -11.03 -16.35 23.77
CA GLY A 529 -12.11 -15.35 23.66
C GLY A 529 -11.68 -14.09 22.90
N PHE A 530 -12.61 -13.16 22.68
CA PHE A 530 -12.36 -11.97 21.86
C PHE A 530 -11.24 -11.10 22.42
N ASP A 531 -10.42 -10.52 21.53
CA ASP A 531 -9.36 -9.59 21.89
C ASP A 531 -9.94 -8.20 22.17
N ALA A 532 -10.40 -8.00 23.41
CA ALA A 532 -11.09 -6.79 23.84
C ALA A 532 -10.28 -5.94 24.84
N VAL A 533 -10.57 -4.64 24.85
CA VAL A 533 -10.09 -3.68 25.85
C VAL A 533 -11.24 -2.86 26.42
N LEU A 534 -11.21 -2.58 27.72
CA LEU A 534 -12.17 -1.71 28.40
C LEU A 534 -11.64 -0.27 28.50
N ASP A 535 -12.43 0.71 28.06
CA ASP A 535 -12.14 2.12 28.30
C ASP A 535 -12.63 2.59 29.68
N ASP A 536 -11.79 2.35 30.68
CA ASP A 536 -11.98 2.73 32.07
C ASP A 536 -11.41 4.11 32.43
N ARG A 537 -10.96 4.90 31.44
CA ARG A 537 -10.40 6.24 31.67
C ARG A 537 -11.47 7.18 32.23
N LYS A 538 -11.06 8.16 33.03
CA LYS A 538 -11.93 9.16 33.65
C LYS A 538 -12.24 10.33 32.71
N GLU A 539 -12.55 10.02 31.46
CA GLU A 539 -12.84 10.98 30.39
C GLU A 539 -14.33 10.99 30.03
N THR A 540 -14.78 12.06 29.40
CA THR A 540 -16.18 12.17 28.93
C THR A 540 -16.49 11.13 27.86
N PHE A 541 -17.74 10.70 27.77
CA PHE A 541 -18.16 9.72 26.75
C PHE A 541 -17.85 10.20 25.32
N GLY A 542 -18.11 11.47 25.02
CA GLY A 542 -17.81 12.06 23.71
C GLY A 542 -16.32 11.98 23.38
N TRP A 543 -15.46 12.29 24.35
CA TRP A 543 -14.01 12.17 24.19
C TRP A 543 -13.58 10.72 23.95
N LYS A 544 -14.12 9.75 24.71
CA LYS A 544 -13.81 8.32 24.52
C LYS A 544 -14.20 7.81 23.14
N MET A 545 -15.34 8.25 22.63
CA MET A 545 -15.79 7.90 21.28
C MET A 545 -14.86 8.48 20.22
N GLN A 546 -14.44 9.75 20.35
CA GLN A 546 -13.47 10.36 19.44
C GLN A 546 -12.12 9.66 19.48
N ASP A 547 -11.63 9.30 20.67
CA ASP A 547 -10.38 8.56 20.85
C ASP A 547 -10.45 7.14 20.24
N ALA A 548 -11.60 6.46 20.40
CA ALA A 548 -11.83 5.15 19.79
C ALA A 548 -11.88 5.21 18.26
N ASP A 549 -12.52 6.24 17.69
CA ASP A 549 -12.57 6.50 16.25
C ASP A 549 -11.18 6.82 15.69
N MET A 550 -10.42 7.67 16.39
CA MET A 550 -9.04 8.03 16.05
C MET A 550 -8.12 6.81 16.08
N THR A 551 -8.24 5.99 17.12
CA THR A 551 -7.45 4.75 17.30
C THR A 551 -7.82 3.68 16.28
N GLY A 552 -9.08 3.62 15.86
CA GLY A 552 -9.55 2.78 14.76
C GLY A 552 -9.90 1.34 15.14
N TYR A 553 -10.44 1.10 16.35
CA TYR A 553 -10.89 -0.23 16.75
C TYR A 553 -11.95 -0.77 15.77
N PRO A 554 -11.84 -2.03 15.28
CA PRO A 554 -12.80 -2.59 14.33
C PRO A 554 -14.25 -2.62 14.85
N VAL A 555 -14.42 -2.92 16.15
CA VAL A 555 -15.71 -2.97 16.82
C VAL A 555 -15.68 -2.14 18.11
N THR A 556 -16.69 -1.28 18.27
CA THR A 556 -16.92 -0.51 19.50
C THR A 556 -18.23 -0.95 20.13
N ILE A 557 -18.20 -1.38 21.39
CA ILE A 557 -19.38 -1.75 22.17
C ILE A 557 -19.65 -0.67 23.21
N VAL A 558 -20.78 0.01 23.10
CA VAL A 558 -21.20 1.05 24.04
C VAL A 558 -22.18 0.47 25.07
N LEU A 559 -21.83 0.62 26.34
CA LEU A 559 -22.66 0.21 27.47
C LEU A 559 -23.43 1.43 28.01
N GLY A 560 -24.58 1.69 27.39
CA GLY A 560 -25.46 2.82 27.68
C GLY A 560 -26.57 2.55 28.69
N LYS A 561 -27.59 3.41 28.69
CA LYS A 561 -28.80 3.26 29.53
C LYS A 561 -29.57 1.97 29.19
N ALA A 562 -29.75 1.67 27.90
CA ALA A 562 -30.43 0.46 27.43
C ALA A 562 -29.76 -0.85 27.91
N TRP A 563 -28.44 -0.85 28.08
CA TRP A 563 -27.72 -2.01 28.60
C TRP A 563 -28.04 -2.27 30.07
N ARG A 564 -28.10 -1.21 30.88
CA ARG A 564 -28.43 -1.30 32.31
C ARG A 564 -29.88 -1.71 32.56
N GLU A 565 -30.81 -1.21 31.74
CA GLU A 565 -32.25 -1.42 31.94
C GLU A 565 -32.78 -2.69 31.27
N ARG A 566 -32.26 -3.02 30.08
CA ARG A 566 -32.81 -4.07 29.20
C ARG A 566 -31.79 -5.10 28.74
N GLY A 567 -30.52 -4.98 29.12
CA GLY A 567 -29.46 -5.88 28.67
C GLY A 567 -29.15 -5.75 27.17
N VAL A 568 -29.36 -4.57 26.58
CA VAL A 568 -29.09 -4.29 25.17
C VAL A 568 -27.90 -3.33 25.04
N CYS A 569 -26.82 -3.75 24.37
CA CYS A 569 -25.67 -2.90 24.08
C CYS A 569 -25.70 -2.39 22.63
N GLU A 570 -25.14 -1.22 22.40
CA GLU A 570 -24.92 -0.70 21.05
C GLU A 570 -23.58 -1.21 20.53
N VAL A 571 -23.57 -1.81 19.35
CA VAL A 571 -22.37 -2.32 18.67
C VAL A 571 -22.15 -1.53 17.40
N GLN A 572 -20.99 -0.92 17.28
CA GLN A 572 -20.59 -0.14 16.11
C GLN A 572 -19.47 -0.86 15.35
N CYS A 573 -19.59 -0.97 14.04
CA CYS A 573 -18.52 -1.48 13.18
C CYS A 573 -17.83 -0.34 12.44
N ARG A 574 -16.51 -0.19 12.65
CA ARG A 574 -15.73 0.95 12.16
C ARG A 574 -15.64 1.02 10.65
N SER A 575 -15.49 -0.12 9.97
CA SER A 575 -15.35 -0.19 8.52
C SER A 575 -16.68 -0.11 7.76
N LEU A 576 -17.79 -0.56 8.39
CA LEU A 576 -19.12 -0.56 7.77
C LEU A 576 -19.93 0.69 8.11
N SER A 577 -19.45 1.52 9.04
CA SER A 577 -20.21 2.65 9.60
C SER A 577 -21.61 2.26 10.12
N SER A 578 -21.79 0.98 10.48
CA SER A 578 -23.03 0.45 11.03
C SER A 578 -23.06 0.63 12.56
N LYS A 579 -24.27 0.83 13.09
CA LYS A 579 -24.54 0.83 14.54
C LYS A 579 -25.83 0.07 14.79
N GLU A 580 -25.76 -0.94 15.63
CA GLU A 580 -26.87 -1.86 15.89
C GLU A 580 -27.04 -2.08 17.38
N ASN A 581 -28.28 -2.26 17.82
CA ASN A 581 -28.61 -2.55 19.22
C ASN A 581 -28.79 -4.07 19.36
N ILE A 582 -27.88 -4.71 20.08
CA ILE A 582 -27.80 -6.17 20.21
C ILE A 582 -28.00 -6.56 21.67
N THR A 583 -28.80 -7.60 21.91
CA THR A 583 -28.95 -8.14 23.27
C THR A 583 -27.65 -8.81 23.70
N VAL A 584 -27.32 -8.78 25.01
CA VAL A 584 -26.11 -9.44 25.52
C VAL A 584 -26.10 -10.95 25.23
N ALA A 585 -27.26 -11.57 25.08
CA ALA A 585 -27.39 -13.00 24.75
C ALA A 585 -27.00 -13.30 23.29
N ASP A 586 -27.39 -12.44 22.35
CA ASP A 586 -27.12 -12.62 20.92
C ASP A 586 -25.74 -12.11 20.50
N LEU A 587 -25.12 -11.28 21.35
CA LEU A 587 -23.85 -10.61 21.08
C LEU A 587 -22.73 -11.57 20.65
N PRO A 588 -22.49 -12.75 21.26
CA PRO A 588 -21.44 -13.66 20.80
C PRO A 588 -21.68 -14.19 19.39
N ALA A 589 -22.94 -14.48 19.02
CA ALA A 589 -23.30 -14.96 17.69
C ALA A 589 -23.15 -13.82 16.66
N TYR A 590 -23.64 -12.63 16.99
CA TYR A 590 -23.47 -11.43 16.18
C TYR A 590 -21.99 -11.12 15.95
N LEU A 591 -21.20 -11.02 17.02
CA LEU A 591 -19.76 -10.79 16.91
C LEU A 591 -19.09 -11.88 16.09
N ASN A 592 -19.38 -13.17 16.29
CA ASN A 592 -18.82 -14.22 15.43
C ASN A 592 -19.22 -14.05 13.95
N ALA A 593 -20.46 -13.67 13.63
CA ALA A 593 -20.86 -13.40 12.26
C ALA A 593 -20.10 -12.19 11.67
N THR A 594 -20.05 -11.08 12.41
CA THR A 594 -19.40 -9.82 11.98
C THR A 594 -17.87 -9.93 11.93
N ILE A 595 -17.28 -10.72 12.85
CA ILE A 595 -15.84 -10.80 13.10
C ILE A 595 -15.22 -12.03 12.40
N THR A 596 -15.91 -13.18 12.35
CA THR A 596 -15.39 -14.45 11.78
C THR A 596 -15.81 -14.68 10.32
N TYR A 597 -16.92 -14.12 9.84
CA TYR A 597 -17.40 -14.41 8.47
C TYR A 597 -16.81 -13.46 7.42
N ARG A 598 -15.74 -13.92 6.74
CA ARG A 598 -15.37 -13.72 5.31
C ARG A 598 -13.98 -14.33 5.10
N GLY A 599 -13.89 -15.64 5.26
CA GLY A 599 -12.82 -16.47 4.75
C GLY A 599 -13.47 -17.51 3.83
N ALA A 600 -13.64 -17.16 2.56
CA ALA A 600 -13.97 -18.12 1.53
C ALA A 600 -12.68 -18.44 0.76
N THR A 601 -12.16 -19.65 0.92
CA THR A 601 -11.60 -20.36 -0.23
C THR A 601 -12.71 -20.57 -1.25
N PRO A 602 -12.42 -20.53 -2.56
CA PRO A 602 -13.43 -20.58 -3.60
C PRO A 602 -14.01 -21.99 -3.65
N THR A 603 -15.31 -22.14 -3.33
CA THR A 603 -16.25 -23.05 -4.02
C THR A 603 -17.64 -22.94 -3.39
N ALA A 604 -18.61 -22.63 -4.27
CA ALA A 604 -20.03 -22.97 -4.25
C ALA A 604 -20.96 -22.49 -3.10
N ASN A 605 -22.04 -21.84 -3.56
CA ASN A 605 -23.37 -21.68 -2.96
C ASN A 605 -23.58 -20.57 -1.92
N CYS A 606 -23.95 -19.40 -2.44
CA CYS A 606 -24.64 -18.32 -1.73
C CYS A 606 -26.15 -18.43 -1.96
N ASP A 607 -26.91 -18.80 -0.93
CA ASP A 607 -28.34 -18.51 -0.82
C ASP A 607 -28.62 -18.04 0.61
N ASN A 608 -29.49 -17.01 0.72
CA ASN A 608 -30.08 -16.41 1.94
C ASN A 608 -29.15 -15.48 2.76
N LEU A 609 -29.50 -14.26 3.19
CA LEU A 609 -30.74 -13.46 3.28
C LEU A 609 -30.23 -12.00 3.47
N ALA A 610 -30.57 -10.99 2.66
CA ALA A 610 -31.79 -10.17 2.75
C ALA A 610 -32.32 -9.97 4.19
N SER A 611 -31.95 -8.85 4.84
CA SER A 611 -32.87 -7.95 5.58
C SER A 611 -32.05 -6.96 6.45
N THR A 612 -31.84 -5.74 5.95
CA THR A 612 -31.47 -4.60 6.82
C THR A 612 -32.52 -3.53 6.63
N THR A 613 -33.33 -3.40 7.67
CA THR A 613 -34.33 -2.37 7.89
C THR A 613 -33.69 -0.98 7.86
N SER A 614 -34.48 -0.02 7.42
CA SER A 614 -34.12 1.16 6.66
C SER A 614 -33.51 2.33 7.45
N LEU A 615 -32.71 3.08 6.71
CA LEU A 615 -32.14 4.41 6.94
C LEU A 615 -33.16 5.45 7.47
N GLU A 616 -34.47 5.19 7.31
CA GLU A 616 -35.58 6.07 7.68
C GLU A 616 -35.68 6.34 9.19
N GLN A 617 -35.28 5.40 10.05
CA GLN A 617 -35.32 5.62 11.50
C GLN A 617 -34.20 6.52 12.03
N ARG A 618 -33.11 6.69 11.26
CA ARG A 618 -31.97 7.53 11.66
C ARG A 618 -32.19 9.02 11.34
N ILE A 619 -33.02 9.32 10.34
CA ILE A 619 -33.39 10.70 9.97
C ILE A 619 -34.38 11.30 10.99
N SER A 620 -35.23 10.47 11.60
CA SER A 620 -36.16 10.91 12.66
C SER A 620 -35.44 11.35 13.95
N ALA A 621 -34.32 10.71 14.33
CA ALA A 621 -33.62 10.99 15.58
C ALA A 621 -32.70 12.23 15.53
N ALA A 622 -32.22 12.61 14.34
CA ALA A 622 -31.42 13.83 14.14
C ALA A 622 -32.24 15.13 14.22
N ASN A 623 -33.58 15.05 14.13
CA ASN A 623 -34.47 16.21 14.25
C ASN A 623 -34.87 16.57 15.69
N MET A 624 -34.33 15.90 16.72
CA MET A 624 -34.78 16.06 18.12
C MET A 624 -33.67 16.36 19.15
N ALA A 625 -32.44 16.69 18.75
CA ALA A 625 -31.38 17.03 19.70
C ALA A 625 -30.48 18.16 19.17
N GLY A 626 -30.80 19.39 19.57
CA GLY A 626 -30.04 20.59 19.28
C GLY A 626 -30.89 21.82 19.61
N GLU A 627 -30.81 22.26 20.86
CA GLU A 627 -31.38 23.53 21.30
C GLU A 627 -30.90 24.65 20.35
N ARG A 628 -31.85 25.38 19.77
CA ARG A 628 -31.59 26.50 18.87
C ARG A 628 -31.05 27.67 19.70
N GLU A 629 -29.75 27.89 19.70
CA GLU A 629 -29.21 29.21 20.03
C GLU A 629 -29.53 30.17 18.88
N THR A 630 -30.59 30.94 19.04
CA THR A 630 -30.91 32.07 18.17
C THR A 630 -29.90 33.19 18.45
N ILE A 631 -28.86 33.27 17.62
CA ILE A 631 -27.89 34.36 17.67
C ILE A 631 -28.56 35.64 17.19
N ASN A 632 -28.59 36.69 18.01
CA ASN A 632 -29.14 37.99 17.62
C ASN A 632 -28.10 38.77 16.81
N LEU A 633 -28.28 38.82 15.48
CA LEU A 633 -27.38 39.46 14.53
C LEU A 633 -27.13 40.95 14.80
N ASP A 634 -28.08 41.65 15.44
CA ASP A 634 -27.98 43.08 15.73
C ASP A 634 -26.93 43.39 16.81
N THR A 635 -26.56 42.40 17.63
CA THR A 635 -25.61 42.57 18.74
C THR A 635 -24.14 42.38 18.35
N LEU A 636 -23.88 41.90 17.13
CA LEU A 636 -22.53 41.54 16.67
C LEU A 636 -21.80 42.70 15.97
N GLU A 637 -20.50 42.84 16.20
CA GLU A 637 -19.66 43.82 15.51
C GLU A 637 -19.47 43.49 14.02
N PRO A 638 -19.23 44.46 13.13
CA PRO A 638 -19.08 44.23 11.68
C PRO A 638 -18.01 43.18 11.33
N GLN A 639 -16.91 43.11 12.08
CA GLN A 639 -15.86 42.11 11.88
C GLN A 639 -16.34 40.68 12.21
N GLN A 640 -17.16 40.53 13.25
CA GLN A 640 -17.73 39.24 13.64
C GLN A 640 -18.79 38.78 12.63
N LEU A 641 -19.62 39.70 12.13
CA LEU A 641 -20.59 39.42 11.07
C LEU A 641 -19.89 38.98 9.77
N ALA A 642 -18.77 39.60 9.39
CA ALA A 642 -17.98 39.20 8.23
C ALA A 642 -17.39 37.78 8.38
N GLN A 643 -16.96 37.41 9.60
CA GLN A 643 -16.45 36.06 9.89
C GLN A 643 -17.56 35.00 9.85
N VAL A 644 -18.73 35.28 10.43
CA VAL A 644 -19.90 34.39 10.36
C VAL A 644 -20.38 34.21 8.92
N LYS A 645 -20.37 35.29 8.13
CA LYS A 645 -20.69 35.23 6.70
C LYS A 645 -19.73 34.29 5.96
N LYS A 646 -18.42 34.47 6.16
CA LYS A 646 -17.39 33.64 5.53
C LYS A 646 -17.58 32.14 5.86
N GLN A 647 -17.86 31.81 7.12
CA GLN A 647 -18.14 30.43 7.52
C GLN A 647 -19.40 29.86 6.84
N LEU A 648 -20.47 30.65 6.76
CA LEU A 648 -21.70 30.22 6.09
C LEU A 648 -21.52 30.04 4.58
N ASP A 649 -20.70 30.87 3.94
CA ASP A 649 -20.35 30.75 2.52
C ASP A 649 -19.55 29.45 2.25
N GLU A 650 -18.55 29.14 3.09
CA GLU A 650 -17.76 27.90 3.00
C GLU A 650 -18.64 26.64 3.21
N GLU A 651 -19.53 26.66 4.21
CA GLU A 651 -20.50 25.58 4.44
C GLU A 651 -21.48 25.41 3.26
N LEU A 652 -21.92 26.52 2.66
CA LEU A 652 -22.83 26.51 1.52
C LEU A 652 -22.17 25.95 0.26
N GLU A 653 -20.90 26.28 0.01
CA GLU A 653 -20.11 25.73 -1.10
C GLU A 653 -19.97 24.21 -0.97
N HIS A 654 -19.63 23.73 0.24
CA HIS A 654 -19.51 22.30 0.52
C HIS A 654 -20.85 21.55 0.33
N LEU A 655 -21.96 22.09 0.85
CA LEU A 655 -23.28 21.49 0.71
C LEU A 655 -23.76 21.47 -0.74
N THR A 656 -23.45 22.52 -1.52
CA THR A 656 -23.80 22.60 -2.94
C THR A 656 -23.01 21.58 -3.77
N SER A 657 -21.72 21.40 -3.49
CA SER A 657 -20.90 20.35 -4.10
C SER A 657 -21.42 18.94 -3.79
N SER A 658 -21.79 18.70 -2.53
CA SER A 658 -22.38 17.42 -2.08
C SER A 658 -23.71 17.13 -2.77
N TYR A 659 -24.57 18.15 -2.94
CA TYR A 659 -25.83 18.04 -3.67
C TYR A 659 -25.61 17.65 -5.14
N ALA A 660 -24.65 18.30 -5.82
CA ALA A 660 -24.32 17.99 -7.21
C ALA A 660 -23.83 16.54 -7.39
N GLN A 661 -23.00 16.05 -6.46
CA GLN A 661 -22.51 14.66 -6.47
C GLN A 661 -23.63 13.64 -6.26
N LEU A 662 -24.49 13.85 -5.27
CA LEU A 662 -25.62 12.94 -4.99
C LEU A 662 -26.64 12.94 -6.12
N HIS A 663 -26.91 14.10 -6.71
CA HIS A 663 -27.80 14.22 -7.87
C HIS A 663 -27.23 13.50 -9.10
N GLY A 664 -25.92 13.62 -9.34
CA GLY A 664 -25.23 12.84 -10.37
C GLY A 664 -25.30 11.33 -10.14
N ALA A 665 -25.17 10.88 -8.89
CA ALA A 665 -25.31 9.47 -8.54
C ALA A 665 -26.74 8.96 -8.75
N GLN A 666 -27.77 9.73 -8.36
CA GLN A 666 -29.17 9.35 -8.56
C GLN A 666 -29.50 9.16 -10.05
N ASN A 667 -29.00 10.05 -10.92
CA ASN A 667 -29.23 9.94 -12.36
C ASN A 667 -28.60 8.67 -12.95
N LYS A 668 -27.37 8.31 -12.53
CA LYS A 668 -26.74 7.05 -12.94
C LYS A 668 -27.58 5.83 -12.54
N PHE A 669 -28.11 5.80 -11.32
CA PHE A 669 -28.97 4.69 -10.89
C PHE A 669 -30.32 4.65 -11.62
N LYS A 670 -30.90 5.80 -11.99
CA LYS A 670 -32.08 5.87 -12.86
C LYS A 670 -31.80 5.30 -14.25
N ASP A 671 -30.64 5.60 -14.83
CA ASP A 671 -30.22 5.06 -16.13
C ASP A 671 -30.02 3.54 -16.04
N CYS A 672 -29.36 3.04 -14.99
CA CYS A 672 -29.23 1.61 -14.73
C CYS A 672 -30.58 0.91 -14.60
N LEU A 673 -31.52 1.48 -13.82
CA LEU A 673 -32.88 0.97 -13.68
C LEU A 673 -33.59 0.89 -15.03
N ARG A 674 -33.45 1.93 -15.88
CA ARG A 674 -34.02 1.94 -17.24
C ARG A 674 -33.47 0.80 -18.09
N CYS A 675 -32.16 0.56 -18.03
CA CYS A 675 -31.51 -0.53 -18.76
C CYS A 675 -32.03 -1.90 -18.31
N VAL A 676 -32.13 -2.14 -17.00
CA VAL A 676 -32.63 -3.42 -16.46
C VAL A 676 -34.10 -3.62 -16.84
N ASN A 677 -34.95 -2.61 -16.66
CA ASN A 677 -36.37 -2.68 -17.03
C ASN A 677 -36.57 -2.94 -18.53
N THR A 678 -35.76 -2.31 -19.38
CA THR A 678 -35.79 -2.54 -20.84
C THR A 678 -35.44 -3.99 -21.17
N ARG A 679 -34.50 -4.60 -20.43
CA ARG A 679 -34.13 -6.00 -20.61
C ARG A 679 -35.20 -6.94 -20.09
N SER A 680 -35.75 -6.68 -18.90
CA SER A 680 -36.83 -7.50 -18.33
C SER A 680 -38.11 -7.49 -19.15
N ALA A 681 -38.39 -6.38 -19.85
CA ALA A 681 -39.55 -6.23 -20.72
C ALA A 681 -39.36 -6.82 -22.13
N ALA A 682 -38.13 -7.21 -22.51
CA ALA A 682 -37.85 -7.78 -23.81
C ALA A 682 -38.41 -9.22 -23.89
N THR A 683 -39.55 -9.38 -24.57
CA THR A 683 -40.22 -10.68 -24.80
C THR A 683 -39.56 -11.54 -25.87
N ASP A 684 -38.68 -10.98 -26.68
CA ASP A 684 -37.98 -11.70 -27.76
C ASP A 684 -36.62 -12.22 -27.29
N ALA A 685 -36.39 -13.52 -27.55
CA ALA A 685 -35.16 -14.27 -27.32
C ALA A 685 -33.96 -13.82 -28.19
N SER A 686 -33.90 -12.54 -28.56
CA SER A 686 -32.72 -11.97 -29.19
C SER A 686 -31.66 -11.73 -28.12
N ASN A 687 -30.63 -12.57 -28.14
CA ASN A 687 -29.42 -12.40 -27.34
C ASN A 687 -28.51 -11.30 -27.90
N SER A 688 -28.85 -10.73 -29.07
CA SER A 688 -28.05 -9.72 -29.73
C SER A 688 -28.11 -8.39 -28.99
N VAL A 689 -26.96 -7.90 -28.55
CA VAL A 689 -26.75 -6.58 -27.94
C VAL A 689 -25.75 -5.78 -28.75
N LEU A 690 -25.80 -4.45 -28.66
CA LEU A 690 -24.73 -3.58 -29.17
C LEU A 690 -23.76 -3.30 -28.02
N VAL A 691 -22.54 -3.82 -28.14
CA VAL A 691 -21.46 -3.59 -27.17
C VAL A 691 -20.68 -2.35 -27.59
N PRO A 692 -20.64 -1.29 -26.77
CA PRO A 692 -19.83 -0.12 -27.06
C PRO A 692 -18.35 -0.48 -26.93
N LEU A 693 -17.57 -0.25 -27.99
CA LEU A 693 -16.10 -0.29 -27.94
C LEU A 693 -15.53 1.10 -27.63
N THR A 694 -16.24 2.15 -28.06
CA THR A 694 -15.97 3.55 -27.74
C THR A 694 -17.30 4.30 -27.61
N ASN A 695 -17.24 5.59 -27.26
CA ASN A 695 -18.45 6.42 -27.18
C ASN A 695 -19.20 6.56 -28.52
N SER A 696 -18.55 6.28 -29.66
CA SER A 696 -19.12 6.45 -31.00
C SER A 696 -19.22 5.15 -31.80
N LEU A 697 -18.64 4.05 -31.31
CA LEU A 697 -18.55 2.78 -32.04
C LEU A 697 -19.15 1.64 -31.23
N TYR A 698 -20.13 0.97 -31.82
CA TYR A 698 -20.82 -0.18 -31.24
C TYR A 698 -20.65 -1.39 -32.16
N VAL A 699 -20.37 -2.55 -31.57
CA VAL A 699 -20.31 -3.82 -32.29
C VAL A 699 -21.42 -4.74 -31.83
N LYS A 700 -21.92 -5.57 -32.74
CA LYS A 700 -22.94 -6.56 -32.41
C LYS A 700 -22.30 -7.68 -31.59
N GLY A 701 -22.82 -7.95 -30.41
CA GLY A 701 -22.44 -9.06 -29.54
C GLY A 701 -23.65 -9.89 -29.14
N GLU A 702 -23.42 -11.09 -28.61
CA GLU A 702 -24.48 -11.95 -28.09
C GLU A 702 -24.29 -12.19 -26.59
N LEU A 703 -25.35 -12.02 -25.82
CA LEU A 703 -25.36 -12.26 -24.38
C LEU A 703 -25.43 -13.76 -24.11
N SER A 704 -24.47 -14.28 -23.35
CA SER A 704 -24.41 -15.68 -22.91
C SER A 704 -25.40 -15.99 -21.79
N ASN A 705 -25.76 -14.99 -20.99
CA ASN A 705 -26.76 -15.08 -19.92
C ASN A 705 -27.71 -13.88 -20.02
N THR A 706 -29.01 -14.18 -19.98
CA THR A 706 -30.09 -13.21 -20.17
C THR A 706 -30.92 -13.00 -18.91
N GLU A 707 -30.72 -13.82 -17.88
CA GLU A 707 -31.52 -13.84 -16.65
C GLU A 707 -30.87 -13.06 -15.50
N SER A 708 -29.55 -12.86 -15.57
CA SER A 708 -28.78 -12.11 -14.58
C SER A 708 -27.99 -10.95 -15.20
N VAL A 709 -27.72 -9.95 -14.36
CA VAL A 709 -26.94 -8.76 -14.69
C VAL A 709 -25.91 -8.53 -13.59
N LEU A 710 -24.76 -7.97 -13.96
CA LEU A 710 -23.78 -7.47 -13.00
C LEU A 710 -24.22 -6.09 -12.53
N VAL A 711 -24.45 -5.96 -11.23
CA VAL A 711 -24.90 -4.76 -10.56
C VAL A 711 -23.74 -4.18 -9.76
N ASP A 712 -23.33 -2.96 -10.08
CA ASP A 712 -22.42 -2.19 -9.24
C ASP A 712 -23.12 -1.78 -7.95
N VAL A 713 -22.58 -2.22 -6.81
CA VAL A 713 -23.09 -1.89 -5.47
C VAL A 713 -22.28 -0.80 -4.77
N GLY A 714 -21.34 -0.18 -5.47
CA GLY A 714 -20.42 0.85 -4.97
C GLY A 714 -19.05 0.30 -4.57
N THR A 715 -18.06 1.19 -4.44
CA THR A 715 -16.66 0.87 -4.09
C THR A 715 -15.92 -0.07 -5.06
N GLY A 716 -16.41 -0.19 -6.30
CA GLY A 716 -15.78 -1.00 -7.35
C GLY A 716 -16.13 -2.49 -7.30
N PHE A 717 -17.20 -2.87 -6.60
CA PHE A 717 -17.67 -4.26 -6.56
C PHE A 717 -18.90 -4.45 -7.44
N LEU A 718 -18.79 -5.41 -8.36
CA LEU A 718 -19.89 -5.91 -9.18
C LEU A 718 -20.44 -7.18 -8.54
N ILE A 719 -21.77 -7.24 -8.36
CA ILE A 719 -22.47 -8.41 -7.86
C ILE A 719 -23.43 -8.89 -8.93
N GLU A 720 -23.41 -10.19 -9.23
CA GLU A 720 -24.40 -10.80 -10.11
C GLU A 720 -25.76 -10.88 -9.42
N LYS A 721 -26.81 -10.34 -10.06
CA LYS A 721 -28.19 -10.37 -9.58
C LYS A 721 -29.13 -10.80 -10.71
N LYS A 722 -30.18 -11.56 -10.37
CA LYS A 722 -31.29 -11.81 -11.30
C LYS A 722 -32.00 -10.50 -11.64
N LEU A 723 -32.56 -10.38 -12.85
CA LEU A 723 -33.18 -9.15 -13.35
C LEU A 723 -34.16 -8.49 -12.34
N LYS A 724 -35.15 -9.21 -11.84
CA LYS A 724 -36.11 -8.67 -10.83
C LYS A 724 -35.44 -8.17 -9.55
N ALA A 725 -34.39 -8.85 -9.09
CA ALA A 725 -33.65 -8.44 -7.90
C ALA A 725 -32.74 -7.23 -8.16
N ALA A 726 -32.30 -7.05 -9.41
CA ALA A 726 -31.57 -5.86 -9.85
C ALA A 726 -32.50 -4.65 -10.02
N GLU A 727 -33.71 -4.84 -10.55
CA GLU A 727 -34.75 -3.79 -10.63
C GLU A 727 -35.08 -3.24 -9.24
N GLN A 728 -35.42 -4.14 -8.31
CA GLN A 728 -35.73 -3.74 -6.94
C GLN A 728 -34.56 -3.02 -6.28
N PHE A 729 -33.33 -3.51 -6.46
CA PHE A 729 -32.13 -2.88 -5.91
C PHE A 729 -31.94 -1.44 -6.43
N TYR A 730 -32.08 -1.22 -7.74
CA TYR A 730 -31.89 0.11 -8.31
C TYR A 730 -33.05 1.04 -7.99
N ASP A 731 -34.29 0.55 -7.92
CA ASP A 731 -35.45 1.35 -7.52
C ASP A 731 -35.33 1.82 -6.06
N ASP A 732 -34.99 0.91 -5.14
CA ASP A 732 -34.73 1.23 -3.73
C ASP A 732 -33.64 2.31 -3.60
N LYS A 733 -32.56 2.20 -4.40
CA LYS A 733 -31.46 3.18 -4.39
C LYS A 733 -31.85 4.55 -4.94
N VAL A 734 -32.68 4.59 -5.99
CA VAL A 734 -33.18 5.85 -6.55
C VAL A 734 -34.09 6.57 -5.55
N GLN A 735 -34.94 5.83 -4.84
CA GLN A 735 -35.82 6.38 -3.81
C GLN A 735 -35.03 6.88 -2.60
N GLU A 736 -34.06 6.10 -2.11
CA GLU A 736 -33.17 6.47 -0.99
C GLU A 736 -32.42 7.78 -1.29
N LEU A 737 -31.78 7.87 -2.46
CA LEU A 737 -31.07 9.09 -2.88
C LEU A 737 -32.03 10.26 -3.11
N GLY A 738 -33.26 10.00 -3.55
CA GLY A 738 -34.29 11.03 -3.74
C GLY A 738 -34.73 11.68 -2.44
N HIS A 739 -34.85 10.90 -1.36
CA HIS A 739 -35.13 11.44 -0.02
C HIS A 739 -33.97 12.28 0.50
N ASN A 740 -32.74 11.78 0.39
CA ASN A 740 -31.54 12.50 0.82
C ASN A 740 -31.35 13.84 0.08
N LEU A 741 -31.66 13.88 -1.23
CA LEU A 741 -31.58 15.11 -2.03
C LEU A 741 -32.59 16.16 -1.58
N LYS A 742 -33.84 15.78 -1.27
CA LYS A 742 -34.87 16.71 -0.76
C LYS A 742 -34.48 17.29 0.59
N ASP A 743 -33.94 16.48 1.48
CA ASP A 743 -33.48 16.94 2.80
C ASP A 743 -32.32 17.93 2.67
N LEU A 744 -31.36 17.63 1.79
CA LEU A 744 -30.21 18.48 1.53
C LEU A 744 -30.61 19.80 0.86
N GLU A 745 -31.54 19.77 -0.09
CA GLU A 745 -32.10 20.97 -0.74
C GLU A 745 -32.71 21.93 0.29
N ALA A 746 -33.49 21.40 1.25
CA ALA A 746 -34.08 22.19 2.32
C ALA A 746 -33.02 22.84 3.24
N ILE A 747 -31.89 22.16 3.47
CA ILE A 747 -30.76 22.67 4.28
C ILE A 747 -30.02 23.78 3.52
N VAL A 748 -29.72 23.56 2.23
CA VAL A 748 -29.07 24.53 1.36
C VAL A 748 -29.89 25.82 1.29
N GLN A 749 -31.21 25.71 1.06
CA GLN A 749 -32.10 26.87 1.00
C GLN A 749 -32.12 27.67 2.32
N ARG A 750 -32.11 26.98 3.46
CA ARG A 750 -32.06 27.61 4.78
C ARG A 750 -30.75 28.37 4.99
N LYS A 751 -29.61 27.76 4.62
CA LYS A 751 -28.29 28.39 4.74
C LYS A 751 -28.12 29.59 3.81
N GLN A 752 -28.62 29.51 2.57
CA GLN A 752 -28.69 30.66 1.65
C GLN A 752 -29.50 31.83 2.20
N ASN A 753 -30.61 31.55 2.89
CA ASN A 753 -31.40 32.60 3.55
C ASN A 753 -30.64 33.23 4.72
N ASN A 754 -29.89 32.43 5.49
CA ASN A 754 -29.07 32.93 6.59
C ASN A 754 -27.92 33.82 6.09
N VAL A 755 -27.23 33.44 5.00
CA VAL A 755 -26.20 34.28 4.37
C VAL A 755 -26.78 35.64 3.96
N ARG A 756 -27.94 35.65 3.28
CA ARG A 756 -28.63 36.88 2.89
C ARG A 756 -29.00 37.77 4.08
N ALA A 757 -29.45 37.18 5.18
CA ALA A 757 -29.78 37.92 6.40
C ALA A 757 -28.54 38.56 7.04
N VAL A 758 -27.42 37.83 7.10
CA VAL A 758 -26.14 38.36 7.62
C VAL A 758 -25.58 39.46 6.73
N GLU A 759 -25.67 39.31 5.40
CA GLU A 759 -25.25 40.34 4.45
C GLU A 759 -26.02 41.65 4.59
N GLU A 760 -27.34 41.58 4.78
CA GLU A 760 -28.19 42.77 4.94
C GLU A 760 -27.83 43.54 6.22
N VAL A 761 -27.68 42.84 7.35
CA VAL A 761 -27.27 43.47 8.63
C VAL A 761 -25.87 44.05 8.55
N LEU A 762 -24.93 43.33 7.92
CA LEU A 762 -23.56 43.81 7.70
C LEU A 762 -23.55 45.08 6.85
N ARG A 763 -24.36 45.13 5.78
CA ARG A 763 -24.49 46.31 4.91
C ARG A 763 -25.07 47.52 5.66
N GLN A 764 -26.13 47.31 6.46
CA GLN A 764 -26.73 48.37 7.27
C GLN A 764 -25.74 48.96 8.28
N LYS A 765 -24.93 48.12 8.95
CA LYS A 765 -23.91 48.58 9.90
C LYS A 765 -22.75 49.31 9.24
N ILE A 766 -22.31 48.86 8.06
CA ILE A 766 -21.26 49.56 7.28
C ILE A 766 -21.76 50.94 6.83
N MET A 767 -23.01 51.05 6.36
CA MET A 767 -23.60 52.34 5.96
C MET A 767 -23.77 53.30 7.15
N ALA A 768 -24.19 52.81 8.33
CA ALA A 768 -24.29 53.61 9.54
C ALA A 768 -22.92 54.13 10.03
N ALA A 769 -21.86 53.32 9.90
CA ALA A 769 -20.49 53.72 10.24
C ALA A 769 -19.90 54.75 9.26
N GLN A 770 -20.32 54.73 7.99
CA GLN A 770 -19.89 55.70 6.98
C GLN A 770 -20.62 57.04 7.11
N GLY A 771 -21.90 57.05 7.49
CA GLY A 771 -22.68 58.28 7.72
C GLY A 771 -22.37 59.01 9.04
N ALA A 772 -21.68 58.36 9.98
CA ALA A 772 -21.21 58.99 11.23
C ALA A 772 -19.85 59.71 11.07
N ASN A 773 -19.16 59.51 9.95
CA ASN A 773 -17.85 60.09 9.61
C ASN A 773 -17.94 61.21 8.54
N SER A 774 -19.16 61.63 8.20
CA SER A 774 -19.49 62.79 7.35
C SER A 774 -20.29 63.79 8.16
#